data_AF-B1XY35-F1
#
_entry.id   AF-B1XY35-F1
#
_cell.length_a   1.000
_cell.length_b   1.000
_cell.length_c   1.000
_cell.angle_alpha   90.00
_cell.angle_beta   90.00
_cell.angle_gamma   90.00
#
_symmetry.space_group_name_H-M   'P 1'
#
loop_
_entity.id
_entity.type
_entity.pdbx_description
1 polymer ?
#
loop_
_entity_poly.entity_id
_entity_poly.type
_entity_poly.pdbx_seq_one_letter_code
_entity_poly.pdbx_strand_id
1 'polypeptide(L)'
;MLQSRFQPVTGSVMRALVVTLIAATVLVLGMNLKAAAQLPTRADASAHTTLQSTPPALRERIEGAIQIAERGQLDEAAALLQELAKTWPGRPEPWLNLAALASRRQDAHQARLYLEAALRTSPAHAQAYDQLQQLNADMARKAYAKALAPAAAPAEPAVLPWTSSFADESAGTVEPPVAPASDARQAPAPSPAVTASTRTAPAASGPMTPATTRRTSDPSNPSGTGTSIAWLTAAALTLLMAAAAGTVWAQRQRSRPAGPAIGGDAATRTAATLTSPEARLIDIYRLIGAARLPEALAAAEALTRDTPRFSLAQLVYGDLLLAQTGALIDMGQGANAVDPRAAHDVQALRQEASLRLQALRDLPPAGAWPKQVLQLAPSVRHLVAVDTSRSRLYVLENQPGGPRLIAHHYVSIGSQGVGKREEGDQRTPLGTYYITSKLDGKQLGDFYGAGALPLNYPNDHDRHLGRTGANIWLHGTPSAQFARAPRATNGCIVLANDDLARWLRELAPRSTPVVVADRLEWVHPKALSTDRQTALALVESWRRARVHEDVASLMALYAQHFDNGESGYDAWRAQLESEAQATHGRERQLDDISVLAWHERSDVRVITFTEVLRGSTRAITRRQYWSHESGQWKIFSEGVIE
;
A
#
# COMPACT_ATOMS: atom_id res chain seq x y z
N MET A 1 46.48 -25.36 17.56
CA MET A 1 46.85 -23.97 17.93
C MET A 1 46.60 -23.05 16.74
N LEU A 2 46.21 -21.80 17.01
CA LEU A 2 46.16 -20.63 16.11
C LEU A 2 45.71 -20.85 14.65
N GLN A 3 44.45 -20.50 14.37
CA GLN A 3 44.13 -19.66 13.21
C GLN A 3 43.38 -18.43 13.72
N SER A 4 43.88 -17.23 13.44
CA SER A 4 43.12 -16.01 13.70
C SER A 4 43.45 -14.88 12.73
N ARG A 5 42.39 -14.18 12.31
CA ARG A 5 42.34 -12.81 11.78
C ARG A 5 43.15 -12.47 10.50
N PHE A 6 42.47 -12.59 9.37
CA PHE A 6 42.48 -11.55 8.33
C PHE A 6 41.04 -11.20 7.92
N GLN A 7 40.73 -9.91 7.85
CA GLN A 7 39.45 -9.38 7.35
C GLN A 7 39.68 -8.62 6.04
N PRO A 8 38.88 -8.86 4.98
CA PRO A 8 38.85 -7.99 3.81
C PRO A 8 37.75 -6.92 3.94
N VAL A 9 38.12 -5.72 4.41
CA VAL A 9 37.23 -4.54 4.36
C VAL A 9 37.29 -3.92 2.96
N THR A 10 36.61 -4.54 2.00
CA THR A 10 36.53 -4.05 0.61
C THR A 10 35.15 -4.30 0.00
N GLY A 11 34.14 -3.57 0.50
CA GLY A 11 32.77 -3.56 -0.06
C GLY A 11 32.11 -2.18 -0.02
N SER A 12 32.19 -1.49 1.12
CA SER A 12 31.53 -0.18 1.29
C SER A 12 32.24 0.96 0.57
N VAL A 13 33.57 0.97 0.48
CA VAL A 13 34.34 2.06 -0.15
C VAL A 13 34.08 2.15 -1.66
N MET A 14 33.95 1.02 -2.35
CA MET A 14 33.69 0.99 -3.79
C MET A 14 32.22 1.32 -4.13
N ARG A 15 31.28 1.10 -3.21
CA ARG A 15 29.89 1.60 -3.34
C ARG A 15 29.78 3.11 -3.10
N ALA A 16 30.57 3.67 -2.18
CA ALA A 16 30.62 5.11 -1.98
C ALA A 16 31.12 5.86 -3.23
N LEU A 17 32.20 5.38 -3.86
CA LEU A 17 32.81 6.01 -5.04
C LEU A 17 31.86 6.12 -6.26
N VAL A 18 31.01 5.11 -6.49
CA VAL A 18 30.01 5.15 -7.58
C VAL A 18 28.90 6.17 -7.30
N VAL A 19 28.50 6.33 -6.05
CA VAL A 19 27.49 7.33 -5.64
C VAL A 19 28.04 8.75 -5.76
N THR A 20 29.32 8.99 -5.45
CA THR A 20 29.95 10.30 -5.63
C THR A 20 30.11 10.68 -7.10
N LEU A 21 30.37 9.72 -8.00
CA LEU A 21 30.58 10.00 -9.43
C LEU A 21 29.30 10.42 -10.16
N ILE A 22 28.15 9.85 -9.80
CA ILE A 22 26.84 10.22 -10.36
C ILE A 22 26.43 11.62 -9.90
N ALA A 23 26.69 11.97 -8.63
CA ALA A 23 26.45 13.33 -8.12
C ALA A 23 27.41 14.38 -8.74
N ALA A 24 28.69 14.02 -8.96
CA ALA A 24 29.69 14.94 -9.51
C ALA A 24 29.47 15.28 -10.99
N THR A 25 28.95 14.34 -11.79
CA THR A 25 28.69 14.58 -13.23
C THR A 25 27.57 15.59 -13.46
N VAL A 26 26.62 15.71 -12.52
CA VAL A 26 25.55 16.73 -12.55
C VAL A 26 26.07 18.11 -12.12
N LEU A 27 27.16 18.19 -11.35
CA LEU A 27 27.64 19.45 -10.77
C LEU A 27 28.54 20.27 -11.72
N VAL A 28 29.25 19.63 -12.66
CA VAL A 28 30.21 20.30 -13.56
C VAL A 28 29.55 21.01 -14.74
N LEU A 29 28.29 20.70 -15.08
CA LEU A 29 27.52 21.41 -16.12
C LEU A 29 26.65 22.54 -15.57
N GLY A 30 26.69 22.80 -14.25
CA GLY A 30 25.89 23.85 -13.58
C GLY A 30 26.58 25.21 -13.44
N MET A 31 27.81 25.38 -13.92
CA MET A 31 28.61 26.60 -13.73
C MET A 31 28.83 27.42 -15.01
N ASN A 32 27.74 27.71 -15.74
CA ASN A 32 27.64 28.92 -16.56
C ASN A 32 26.19 29.17 -17.01
N LEU A 33 25.45 29.97 -16.24
CA LEU A 33 24.53 31.04 -16.71
C LEU A 33 23.89 31.74 -15.49
N LYS A 34 24.58 32.71 -14.89
CA LYS A 34 23.98 33.68 -13.97
C LYS A 34 23.55 34.92 -14.76
N ALA A 35 22.36 34.89 -15.33
CA ALA A 35 21.67 36.07 -15.86
C ALA A 35 20.14 35.80 -15.95
N ALA A 36 19.35 36.87 -16.02
CA ALA A 36 17.88 36.85 -16.22
C ALA A 36 17.01 36.37 -15.03
N ALA A 37 17.15 37.02 -13.87
CA ALA A 37 16.02 37.15 -12.94
C ALA A 37 15.17 38.38 -13.33
N GLN A 38 14.17 38.20 -14.20
CA GLN A 38 13.09 39.16 -14.48
C GLN A 38 11.99 38.47 -15.30
N LEU A 39 10.73 38.53 -14.86
CA LEU A 39 9.59 38.03 -15.63
C LEU A 39 9.29 38.98 -16.81
N PRO A 40 9.18 38.49 -18.06
CA PRO A 40 8.62 39.26 -19.16
C PRO A 40 7.13 38.96 -19.32
N THR A 41 6.27 39.89 -18.89
CA THR A 41 4.87 39.94 -19.36
C THR A 41 4.82 40.50 -20.78
N ARG A 42 5.07 39.65 -21.80
CA ARG A 42 4.82 39.97 -23.21
C ARG A 42 4.77 38.71 -24.10
N ALA A 43 3.56 38.29 -24.47
CA ALA A 43 3.37 37.26 -25.48
C ALA A 43 3.68 37.78 -26.91
N ASP A 44 3.59 39.11 -27.10
CA ASP A 44 3.53 39.71 -28.45
C ASP A 44 4.92 40.11 -29.02
N ALA A 45 5.97 40.13 -28.19
CA ALA A 45 7.27 40.67 -28.58
C ALA A 45 8.26 39.63 -29.14
N SER A 46 8.00 38.33 -28.97
CA SER A 46 8.93 37.25 -29.32
C SER A 46 8.68 36.61 -30.70
N ALA A 47 7.53 36.86 -31.34
CA ALA A 47 7.20 36.29 -32.64
C ALA A 47 8.08 36.84 -33.80
N HIS A 48 8.55 38.08 -33.70
CA HIS A 48 9.25 38.76 -34.80
C HIS A 48 10.72 38.32 -34.97
N THR A 49 11.38 37.81 -33.93
CA THR A 49 12.83 37.51 -33.98
C THR A 49 13.16 36.22 -34.72
N THR A 50 12.24 35.25 -34.72
CA THR A 50 12.47 33.89 -35.26
C THR A 50 12.28 33.82 -36.78
N LEU A 51 11.53 34.75 -37.36
CA LEU A 51 11.09 34.71 -38.76
C LEU A 51 12.22 34.90 -39.80
N GLN A 52 13.36 35.49 -39.45
CA GLN A 52 14.41 35.85 -40.41
C GLN A 52 15.06 34.64 -41.11
N SER A 53 15.04 33.44 -40.52
CA SER A 53 15.56 32.20 -41.13
C SER A 53 14.48 31.30 -41.76
N THR A 54 13.21 31.69 -41.64
CA THR A 54 12.05 31.00 -42.21
C THR A 54 11.91 31.37 -43.70
N PRO A 55 11.70 30.39 -44.62
CA PRO A 55 11.47 30.67 -46.04
C PRO A 55 10.26 31.60 -46.23
N PRO A 56 10.31 32.59 -47.15
CA PRO A 56 9.21 33.55 -47.34
C PRO A 56 7.84 32.90 -47.55
N ALA A 57 7.76 31.87 -48.40
CA ALA A 57 6.53 31.13 -48.67
C ALA A 57 5.99 30.33 -47.47
N LEU A 58 6.85 29.95 -46.51
CA LEU A 58 6.40 29.34 -45.25
C LEU A 58 5.93 30.42 -44.27
N ARG A 59 6.65 31.55 -44.19
CA ARG A 59 6.29 32.70 -43.36
C ARG A 59 4.89 33.22 -43.71
N GLU A 60 4.63 33.49 -44.99
CA GLU A 60 3.33 33.98 -45.48
C GLU A 60 2.17 33.05 -45.09
N ARG A 61 2.36 31.73 -45.24
CA ARG A 61 1.33 30.74 -44.87
C ARG A 61 1.13 30.63 -43.35
N ILE A 62 2.18 30.83 -42.55
CA ILE A 62 2.07 30.90 -41.08
C ILE A 62 1.35 32.19 -40.65
N GLU A 63 1.67 33.34 -41.24
CA GLU A 63 0.98 34.61 -40.98
C GLU A 63 -0.51 34.52 -41.32
N GLY A 64 -0.88 33.87 -42.42
CA GLY A 64 -2.28 33.54 -42.74
C GLY A 64 -2.97 32.69 -41.67
N ALA A 65 -2.29 31.65 -41.15
CA ALA A 65 -2.83 30.83 -40.07
C ALA A 65 -3.01 31.62 -38.75
N ILE A 66 -2.10 32.54 -38.44
CA ILE A 66 -2.20 33.43 -37.28
C ILE A 66 -3.44 34.34 -37.41
N GLN A 67 -3.65 34.98 -38.57
CA GLN A 67 -4.84 35.82 -38.82
C GLN A 67 -6.16 35.05 -38.69
N ILE A 68 -6.21 33.79 -39.15
CA ILE A 68 -7.37 32.91 -38.97
C ILE A 68 -7.60 32.64 -37.46
N ALA A 69 -6.53 32.40 -36.70
CA ALA A 69 -6.61 32.19 -35.26
C ALA A 69 -6.97 33.46 -34.45
N GLU A 70 -6.61 34.65 -34.93
CA GLU A 70 -7.00 35.94 -34.34
C GLU A 70 -8.51 36.20 -34.48
N ARG A 71 -9.11 35.77 -35.60
CA ARG A 71 -10.57 35.76 -35.82
C ARG A 71 -11.30 34.69 -35.00
N GLY A 72 -10.59 33.91 -34.17
CA GLY A 72 -11.15 32.84 -33.35
C GLY A 72 -11.37 31.51 -34.08
N GLN A 73 -11.03 31.40 -35.37
CA GLN A 73 -11.19 30.18 -36.19
C GLN A 73 -10.06 29.17 -35.91
N LEU A 74 -9.90 28.77 -34.64
CA LEU A 74 -8.73 28.00 -34.17
C LEU A 74 -8.58 26.65 -34.88
N ASP A 75 -9.67 25.98 -35.25
CA ASP A 75 -9.64 24.66 -35.90
C ASP A 75 -9.13 24.74 -37.34
N GLU A 76 -9.53 25.77 -38.06
CA GLU A 76 -9.07 26.08 -39.42
C GLU A 76 -7.58 26.47 -39.42
N ALA A 77 -7.17 27.33 -38.48
CA ALA A 77 -5.77 27.69 -38.27
C ALA A 77 -4.89 26.47 -37.92
N ALA A 78 -5.39 25.57 -37.07
CA ALA A 78 -4.70 24.34 -36.71
C ALA A 78 -4.60 23.36 -37.89
N ALA A 79 -5.67 23.22 -38.70
CA ALA A 79 -5.65 22.38 -39.90
C ALA A 79 -4.63 22.89 -40.93
N LEU A 80 -4.57 24.21 -41.16
CA LEU A 80 -3.57 24.82 -42.03
C LEU A 80 -2.15 24.57 -41.49
N LEU A 81 -1.87 24.84 -40.22
CA LEU A 81 -0.55 24.59 -39.63
C LEU A 81 -0.14 23.11 -39.65
N GLN A 82 -1.09 22.18 -39.49
CA GLN A 82 -0.83 20.74 -39.65
C GLN A 82 -0.48 20.36 -41.10
N GLU A 83 -1.06 21.04 -42.09
CA GLU A 83 -0.64 20.90 -43.49
C GLU A 83 0.76 21.48 -43.71
N LEU A 84 1.08 22.65 -43.14
CA LEU A 84 2.43 23.23 -43.19
C LEU A 84 3.47 22.30 -42.54
N ALA A 85 3.14 21.66 -41.42
CA ALA A 85 4.01 20.70 -40.74
C ALA A 85 4.29 19.44 -41.59
N LYS A 86 3.36 19.02 -42.45
CA LYS A 86 3.56 17.93 -43.42
C LYS A 86 4.39 18.37 -44.62
N THR A 87 4.15 19.58 -45.12
CA THR A 87 4.81 20.14 -46.31
C THR A 87 6.25 20.61 -46.01
N TRP A 88 6.53 21.05 -44.78
CA TRP A 88 7.87 21.44 -44.31
C TRP A 88 8.27 20.65 -43.05
N PRO A 89 8.51 19.33 -43.14
CA PRO A 89 8.71 18.46 -41.98
C PRO A 89 10.01 18.75 -41.19
N GLY A 90 10.98 19.44 -41.79
CA GLY A 90 12.23 19.86 -41.14
C GLY A 90 12.18 21.26 -40.51
N ARG A 91 10.99 21.83 -40.29
CA ARG A 91 10.80 23.19 -39.77
C ARG A 91 10.07 23.19 -38.43
N PRO A 92 10.62 23.80 -37.36
CA PRO A 92 9.93 23.89 -36.08
C PRO A 92 8.77 24.90 -36.07
N GLU A 93 8.74 25.86 -36.99
CA GLU A 93 7.80 26.99 -36.95
C GLU A 93 6.31 26.58 -37.01
N PRO A 94 5.86 25.62 -37.85
CA PRO A 94 4.49 25.12 -37.80
C PRO A 94 4.12 24.48 -36.45
N TRP A 95 5.04 23.72 -35.86
CA TRP A 95 4.85 23.04 -34.59
C TRP A 95 4.78 24.02 -33.41
N LEU A 96 5.63 25.05 -33.40
CA LEU A 96 5.58 26.14 -32.41
C LEU A 96 4.24 26.89 -32.44
N ASN A 97 3.72 27.18 -33.63
CA ASN A 97 2.42 27.83 -33.77
C ASN A 97 1.27 26.91 -33.35
N LEU A 98 1.34 25.61 -33.66
CA LEU A 98 0.38 24.61 -33.14
C LEU A 98 0.40 24.54 -31.61
N ALA A 99 1.58 24.62 -30.97
CA ALA A 99 1.69 24.69 -29.52
C ALA A 99 1.06 25.95 -28.91
N ALA A 100 1.19 27.10 -29.59
CA ALA A 100 0.54 28.35 -29.19
C ALA A 100 -1.00 28.24 -29.31
N LEU A 101 -1.53 27.64 -30.38
CA LEU A 101 -2.97 27.39 -30.52
C LEU A 101 -3.50 26.41 -29.47
N ALA A 102 -2.78 25.32 -29.18
CA ALA A 102 -3.14 24.38 -28.13
C ALA A 102 -3.14 25.05 -26.74
N SER A 103 -2.15 25.91 -26.47
CA SER A 103 -2.09 26.72 -25.25
C SER A 103 -3.27 27.69 -25.13
N ARG A 104 -3.69 28.34 -26.23
CA ARG A 104 -4.91 29.18 -26.26
C ARG A 104 -6.19 28.39 -25.99
N ARG A 105 -6.25 27.11 -26.40
CA ARG A 105 -7.33 26.17 -26.06
C ARG A 105 -7.24 25.60 -24.64
N GLN A 106 -6.21 25.96 -23.86
CA GLN A 106 -5.87 25.38 -22.56
C GLN A 106 -5.51 23.88 -22.60
N ASP A 107 -5.23 23.33 -23.80
CA ASP A 107 -4.80 21.95 -23.99
C ASP A 107 -3.27 21.85 -23.83
N ALA A 108 -2.84 21.80 -22.57
CA ALA A 108 -1.43 21.70 -22.21
C ALA A 108 -0.77 20.40 -22.71
N HIS A 109 -1.53 19.31 -22.84
CA HIS A 109 -1.05 18.02 -23.36
C HIS A 109 -0.66 18.16 -24.84
N GLN A 110 -1.56 18.68 -25.69
CA GLN A 110 -1.25 18.91 -27.09
C GLN A 110 -0.15 19.96 -27.27
N ALA A 111 -0.15 21.03 -26.45
CA ALA A 111 0.93 22.02 -26.47
C ALA A 111 2.30 21.38 -26.21
N ARG A 112 2.40 20.48 -25.22
CA ARG A 112 3.63 19.72 -24.93
C ARG A 112 4.05 18.84 -26.11
N LEU A 113 3.13 18.07 -26.68
CA LEU A 113 3.42 17.21 -27.84
C LEU A 113 3.88 17.99 -29.07
N TYR A 114 3.33 19.18 -29.31
CA TYR A 114 3.75 20.06 -30.40
C TYR A 114 5.12 20.70 -30.15
N LEU A 115 5.45 21.10 -28.92
CA LEU A 115 6.79 21.58 -28.58
C LEU A 115 7.85 20.46 -28.68
N GLU A 116 7.52 19.24 -28.27
CA GLU A 116 8.36 18.05 -28.49
C GLU A 116 8.52 17.75 -29.99
N ALA A 117 7.48 17.94 -30.81
CA ALA A 117 7.60 17.83 -32.26
C ALA A 117 8.54 18.90 -32.84
N ALA A 118 8.44 20.17 -32.39
CA ALA A 118 9.35 21.23 -32.79
C ALA A 118 10.81 20.88 -32.45
N LEU A 119 11.09 20.41 -31.23
CA LEU A 119 12.43 20.00 -30.81
C LEU A 119 12.94 18.74 -31.53
N ARG A 120 12.07 17.81 -31.94
CA ARG A 120 12.48 16.71 -32.84
C ARG A 120 12.94 17.21 -34.21
N THR A 121 12.38 18.30 -34.73
CA THR A 121 12.82 18.90 -36.00
C THR A 121 14.05 19.78 -35.85
N SER A 122 14.21 20.46 -34.71
CA SER A 122 15.33 21.36 -34.42
C SER A 122 15.74 21.26 -32.94
N PRO A 123 16.64 20.31 -32.58
CA PRO A 123 16.96 20.02 -31.17
C PRO A 123 17.59 21.17 -30.39
N ALA A 124 18.27 22.10 -31.09
CA ALA A 124 18.90 23.28 -30.49
C ALA A 124 18.01 24.54 -30.51
N HIS A 125 16.69 24.41 -30.75
CA HIS A 125 15.80 25.55 -30.87
C HIS A 125 15.42 26.13 -29.49
N ALA A 126 16.22 27.10 -29.02
CA ALA A 126 16.12 27.70 -27.69
C ALA A 126 14.69 28.11 -27.30
N GLN A 127 13.94 28.80 -28.17
CA GLN A 127 12.57 29.23 -27.89
C GLN A 127 11.62 28.03 -27.61
N ALA A 128 11.74 26.93 -28.35
CA ALA A 128 10.89 25.75 -28.16
C ALA A 128 11.25 25.04 -26.84
N TYR A 129 12.54 25.03 -26.50
CA TYR A 129 13.02 24.50 -25.23
C TYR A 129 12.50 25.33 -24.06
N ASP A 130 12.69 26.65 -24.07
CA ASP A 130 12.21 27.56 -23.01
C ASP A 130 10.69 27.47 -22.81
N GLN A 131 9.92 27.45 -23.92
CA GLN A 131 8.47 27.27 -23.86
C GLN A 131 8.06 25.91 -23.29
N LEU A 132 8.76 24.82 -23.65
CA LEU A 132 8.51 23.49 -23.10
C LEU A 132 8.83 23.43 -21.61
N GLN A 133 9.91 24.09 -21.17
CA GLN A 133 10.28 24.10 -19.76
C GLN A 133 9.29 24.90 -18.90
N GLN A 134 8.82 26.05 -19.40
CA GLN A 134 7.76 26.83 -18.74
C GLN A 134 6.45 26.04 -18.67
N LEU A 135 6.06 25.40 -19.77
CA LEU A 135 4.84 24.58 -19.83
C LEU A 135 4.90 23.38 -18.87
N ASN A 136 6.03 22.66 -18.83
CA ASN A 136 6.23 21.52 -17.92
C ASN A 136 6.20 21.97 -16.45
N ALA A 137 6.82 23.10 -16.11
CA ALA A 137 6.74 23.67 -14.76
C ALA A 137 5.30 24.05 -14.37
N ASP A 138 4.53 24.64 -15.30
CA ASP A 138 3.13 24.99 -15.08
C ASP A 138 2.21 23.77 -14.93
N MET A 139 2.44 22.74 -15.74
CA MET A 139 1.74 21.46 -15.62
C MET A 139 2.10 20.77 -14.29
N ALA A 140 3.37 20.82 -13.86
CA ALA A 140 3.82 20.26 -12.59
C ALA A 140 3.14 20.97 -11.40
N ARG A 141 3.13 22.32 -11.38
CA ARG A 141 2.42 23.10 -10.35
C ARG A 141 0.94 22.73 -10.26
N LYS A 142 0.26 22.55 -11.40
CA LYS A 142 -1.15 22.10 -11.45
C LYS A 142 -1.33 20.66 -10.96
N ALA A 143 -0.41 19.75 -11.28
CA ALA A 143 -0.44 18.37 -10.80
C ALA A 143 -0.22 18.31 -9.28
N TYR A 144 0.75 19.04 -8.74
CA TYR A 144 0.96 19.16 -7.31
C TYR A 144 -0.25 19.79 -6.58
N ALA A 145 -0.86 20.85 -7.13
CA ALA A 145 -2.09 21.42 -6.56
C ALA A 145 -3.25 20.41 -6.51
N LYS A 146 -3.34 19.48 -7.48
CA LYS A 146 -4.30 18.36 -7.44
C LYS A 146 -3.91 17.27 -6.44
N ALA A 147 -2.62 16.99 -6.28
CA ALA A 147 -2.11 16.01 -5.32
C ALA A 147 -2.41 16.43 -3.87
N LEU A 148 -2.29 17.74 -3.60
CA LEU A 148 -2.50 18.37 -2.30
C LEU A 148 -3.92 18.92 -2.10
N ALA A 149 -4.82 18.76 -3.09
CA ALA A 149 -6.19 19.20 -2.95
C ALA A 149 -6.83 18.44 -1.77
N PRO A 150 -7.41 19.13 -0.77
CA PRO A 150 -8.02 18.45 0.35
C PRO A 150 -9.14 17.56 -0.18
N ALA A 151 -9.09 16.27 0.18
CA ALA A 151 -10.27 15.43 0.06
C ALA A 151 -11.37 16.10 0.87
N ALA A 152 -12.44 16.55 0.19
CA ALA A 152 -13.56 17.21 0.87
C ALA A 152 -14.00 16.31 2.02
N ALA A 153 -13.94 16.84 3.25
CA ALA A 153 -14.16 16.05 4.45
C ALA A 153 -15.52 15.37 4.34
N PRO A 154 -15.57 14.04 4.13
CA PRO A 154 -16.84 13.35 4.07
C PRO A 154 -17.36 13.40 5.49
N ALA A 155 -18.56 13.94 5.69
CA ALA A 155 -19.21 13.86 6.99
C ALA A 155 -19.16 12.39 7.44
N GLU A 156 -18.57 12.12 8.60
CA GLU A 156 -18.72 10.80 9.20
C GLU A 156 -20.24 10.58 9.34
N PRO A 157 -20.80 9.52 8.75
CA PRO A 157 -22.23 9.31 8.80
C PRO A 157 -22.66 9.18 10.25
N ALA A 158 -23.78 9.82 10.59
CA ALA A 158 -24.38 9.71 11.91
C ALA A 158 -24.49 8.23 12.30
N VAL A 159 -24.17 7.92 13.57
CA VAL A 159 -24.05 6.56 14.13
C VAL A 159 -25.12 5.64 13.55
N LEU A 160 -24.70 4.64 12.77
CA LEU A 160 -25.64 3.81 12.03
C LEU A 160 -26.48 2.97 13.02
N PRO A 161 -27.82 3.01 12.93
CA PRO A 161 -28.71 2.47 13.98
C PRO A 161 -28.77 0.94 14.07
N TRP A 162 -27.95 0.21 13.31
CA TRP A 162 -27.95 -1.27 13.29
C TRP A 162 -26.86 -1.91 14.17
N THR A 163 -26.07 -1.12 14.92
CA THR A 163 -24.98 -1.63 15.79
C THR A 163 -25.46 -2.15 17.15
N SER A 164 -26.75 -2.46 17.31
CA SER A 164 -27.38 -2.90 18.58
C SER A 164 -28.38 -4.04 18.36
N SER A 165 -27.91 -5.16 17.80
CA SER A 165 -28.69 -6.40 17.73
C SER A 165 -27.76 -7.63 17.68
N PHE A 166 -26.99 -7.83 18.75
CA PHE A 166 -26.40 -9.10 19.21
C PHE A 166 -26.05 -9.01 20.70
N ALA A 167 -26.93 -8.36 21.47
CA ALA A 167 -26.91 -8.31 22.93
C ALA A 167 -28.35 -8.05 23.42
N ASP A 168 -28.76 -8.81 24.42
CA ASP A 168 -30.04 -8.76 25.13
C ASP A 168 -31.35 -9.02 24.35
N GLU A 169 -31.82 -10.27 24.45
CA GLU A 169 -33.25 -10.60 24.47
C GLU A 169 -33.62 -11.32 25.79
N SER A 170 -33.06 -10.85 26.93
CA SER A 170 -33.33 -11.46 28.25
C SER A 170 -33.19 -10.52 29.45
N ALA A 171 -33.82 -9.34 29.42
CA ALA A 171 -34.03 -8.51 30.61
C ALA A 171 -35.45 -7.94 30.67
N GLY A 172 -36.19 -8.30 31.73
CA GLY A 172 -37.54 -7.80 31.97
C GLY A 172 -37.59 -6.32 32.36
N THR A 173 -38.77 -5.72 32.22
CA THR A 173 -39.08 -4.33 32.56
C THR A 173 -38.53 -3.88 33.92
N VAL A 174 -37.61 -2.92 33.92
CA VAL A 174 -37.27 -2.10 35.09
C VAL A 174 -37.31 -0.63 34.68
N GLU A 175 -38.13 0.14 35.39
CA GLU A 175 -38.36 1.58 35.17
C GLU A 175 -37.16 2.39 35.73
N PRO A 176 -36.67 3.44 35.02
CA PRO A 176 -35.47 4.15 35.44
C PRO A 176 -35.74 5.07 36.65
N PRO A 177 -34.89 5.04 37.70
CA PRO A 177 -35.08 5.89 38.88
C PRO A 177 -34.68 7.35 38.60
N VAL A 178 -35.49 8.27 39.12
CA VAL A 178 -35.27 9.73 39.05
C VAL A 178 -34.11 10.14 39.96
N ALA A 179 -33.13 10.87 39.41
CA ALA A 179 -32.07 11.50 40.19
C ALA A 179 -32.49 12.91 40.67
N PRO A 180 -32.35 13.26 41.96
CA PRO A 180 -32.55 14.62 42.45
C PRO A 180 -31.31 15.48 42.22
N ALA A 181 -31.51 16.78 42.00
CA ALA A 181 -30.44 17.77 41.86
C ALA A 181 -29.72 18.04 43.20
N SER A 182 -28.43 18.37 43.15
CA SER A 182 -27.67 18.88 44.30
C SER A 182 -26.92 20.17 43.97
N ASP A 183 -27.07 21.16 44.84
CA ASP A 183 -26.55 22.52 44.71
C ASP A 183 -25.01 22.65 44.69
N ALA A 184 -24.56 23.81 44.18
CA ALA A 184 -23.16 24.19 44.06
C ALA A 184 -22.45 24.41 45.41
N ARG A 185 -21.18 23.98 45.52
CA ARG A 185 -20.17 24.54 46.43
C ARG A 185 -18.76 24.50 45.82
N GLN A 186 -18.25 25.71 45.52
CA GLN A 186 -16.84 26.17 45.53
C GLN A 186 -15.70 25.18 45.19
N ALA A 187 -15.05 25.43 44.05
CA ALA A 187 -13.70 24.94 43.76
C ALA A 187 -12.61 25.85 44.38
N PRO A 188 -11.47 25.32 44.86
CA PRO A 188 -10.30 26.11 45.21
C PRO A 188 -9.45 26.46 43.97
N ALA A 189 -8.86 27.66 43.98
CA ALA A 189 -8.01 28.20 42.92
C ALA A 189 -6.56 27.63 42.97
N PRO A 190 -5.78 27.71 41.86
CA PRO A 190 -4.42 27.16 41.80
C PRO A 190 -3.38 28.03 42.54
N SER A 191 -2.25 27.43 42.89
CA SER A 191 -1.08 28.11 43.47
C SER A 191 0.22 27.77 42.72
N PRO A 192 1.26 28.62 42.80
CA PRO A 192 1.96 29.04 41.58
C PRO A 192 3.37 28.45 41.40
N ALA A 193 3.92 28.69 40.21
CA ALA A 193 5.33 28.44 39.88
C ALA A 193 6.29 29.29 40.72
N VAL A 194 7.48 28.73 41.01
CA VAL A 194 8.59 29.44 41.67
C VAL A 194 9.80 29.50 40.74
N THR A 195 10.44 30.68 40.75
CA THR A 195 11.48 31.11 39.81
C THR A 195 12.87 30.51 40.11
N ALA A 196 13.73 30.51 39.10
CA ALA A 196 15.12 30.03 39.17
C ALA A 196 16.03 30.87 40.08
N SER A 197 17.15 30.27 40.54
CA SER A 197 18.36 30.99 40.93
C SER A 197 19.62 30.18 40.66
N THR A 198 20.65 30.86 40.15
CA THR A 198 22.01 30.37 39.91
C THR A 198 22.86 30.45 41.17
N ARG A 199 23.86 29.55 41.37
CA ARG A 199 25.31 29.87 41.35
C ARG A 199 26.25 28.69 41.77
N THR A 200 27.40 28.63 41.09
CA THR A 200 28.75 28.13 41.54
C THR A 200 29.02 26.68 41.96
N ALA A 201 30.16 26.16 41.45
CA ALA A 201 30.90 24.99 41.93
C ALA A 201 31.92 25.35 43.03
N PRO A 202 32.58 24.35 43.65
CA PRO A 202 34.04 24.26 43.49
C PRO A 202 34.57 22.81 43.32
N ALA A 203 35.89 22.66 43.13
CA ALA A 203 36.60 21.40 42.83
C ALA A 203 37.83 21.16 43.74
N ALA A 204 38.27 19.90 43.87
CA ALA A 204 39.55 19.37 44.43
C ALA A 204 39.40 17.84 44.70
N SER A 205 40.35 16.90 44.59
CA SER A 205 41.80 16.85 44.26
C SER A 205 42.17 15.46 43.66
N GLY A 206 43.35 15.33 43.02
CA GLY A 206 43.97 14.05 42.60
C GLY A 206 44.69 13.29 43.73
N PRO A 207 45.72 12.43 43.48
CA PRO A 207 46.67 12.42 42.34
C PRO A 207 46.67 11.03 41.58
N MET A 208 47.65 10.54 40.80
CA MET A 208 49.03 10.97 40.44
C MET A 208 49.49 10.47 39.04
N THR A 209 50.70 10.88 38.64
CA THR A 209 51.50 10.58 37.41
C THR A 209 52.78 9.79 37.78
N PRO A 210 53.67 9.25 36.89
CA PRO A 210 54.34 9.88 35.70
C PRO A 210 54.64 8.94 34.49
N ALA A 211 55.41 9.27 33.45
CA ALA A 211 55.56 10.47 32.57
C ALA A 211 56.54 10.09 31.42
N THR A 212 56.56 10.79 30.26
CA THR A 212 57.76 11.09 29.42
C THR A 212 57.41 11.79 28.08
N THR A 213 57.69 13.10 28.04
CA THR A 213 58.44 13.85 27.00
C THR A 213 58.03 13.86 25.50
N ARG A 214 57.14 14.82 25.16
CA ARG A 214 57.37 15.97 24.24
C ARG A 214 58.52 15.89 23.19
N ARG A 215 58.17 16.01 21.88
CA ARG A 215 58.76 17.04 20.99
C ARG A 215 57.86 17.38 19.78
N THR A 216 58.06 18.59 19.26
CA THR A 216 57.31 19.30 18.20
C THR A 216 58.08 19.29 16.87
N SER A 217 57.38 19.22 15.72
CA SER A 217 57.56 20.09 14.53
C SER A 217 56.97 19.49 13.25
N ASP A 218 56.10 20.25 12.60
CA ASP A 218 56.00 20.36 11.12
C ASP A 218 57.07 21.43 10.70
N PRO A 219 57.60 21.55 9.46
CA PRO A 219 56.92 21.23 8.20
C PRO A 219 57.79 20.66 7.04
N SER A 220 57.15 20.63 5.86
CA SER A 220 57.70 20.73 4.49
C SER A 220 57.77 19.47 3.62
N ASN A 221 57.26 19.65 2.41
CA ASN A 221 57.32 18.76 1.25
C ASN A 221 58.50 19.22 0.36
N PRO A 222 59.21 18.30 -0.32
CA PRO A 222 59.23 18.47 -1.77
C PRO A 222 59.20 17.19 -2.61
N SER A 223 58.70 17.38 -3.83
CA SER A 223 58.79 16.56 -5.05
C SER A 223 59.86 15.45 -5.14
N GLY A 224 59.43 14.27 -5.60
CA GLY A 224 60.30 13.22 -6.16
C GLY A 224 59.58 12.43 -7.26
N THR A 225 60.23 12.27 -8.42
CA THR A 225 59.71 11.60 -9.64
C THR A 225 60.26 10.18 -9.82
N GLY A 226 59.53 9.32 -10.53
CA GLY A 226 59.98 7.98 -11.00
C GLY A 226 58.86 6.93 -10.97
N THR A 227 58.34 6.46 -12.12
CA THR A 227 58.76 5.22 -12.85
C THR A 227 58.61 3.93 -12.01
N SER A 228 57.93 2.84 -12.42
CA SER A 228 57.17 2.45 -13.64
C SER A 228 56.14 1.35 -13.23
N ILE A 229 55.24 0.82 -14.05
CA ILE A 229 55.42 -0.30 -15.01
C ILE A 229 54.05 -0.57 -15.68
N ALA A 230 54.05 -0.97 -16.96
CA ALA A 230 52.85 -1.33 -17.73
C ALA A 230 52.42 -2.79 -17.51
N TRP A 231 51.10 -3.07 -17.51
CA TRP A 231 50.45 -4.32 -17.98
C TRP A 231 48.94 -4.10 -18.15
N LEU A 232 48.43 -3.88 -19.37
CA LEU A 232 46.99 -3.70 -19.66
C LEU A 232 46.57 -4.35 -21.00
N THR A 233 46.92 -5.62 -21.22
CA THR A 233 46.61 -6.35 -22.47
C THR A 233 46.08 -7.78 -22.26
N ALA A 234 45.34 -8.04 -21.16
CA ALA A 234 44.85 -9.39 -20.83
C ALA A 234 43.35 -9.53 -20.47
N ALA A 235 42.58 -8.43 -20.43
CA ALA A 235 41.17 -8.46 -19.99
C ALA A 235 40.13 -8.33 -21.13
N ALA A 236 40.56 -8.06 -22.37
CA ALA A 236 39.65 -7.74 -23.47
C ALA A 236 39.25 -8.94 -24.38
N LEU A 237 39.88 -10.11 -24.22
CA LEU A 237 39.71 -11.23 -25.15
C LEU A 237 38.76 -12.35 -24.65
N THR A 238 38.41 -12.38 -23.37
CA THR A 238 37.53 -13.42 -22.80
C THR A 238 36.03 -13.11 -22.91
N LEU A 239 35.64 -11.85 -23.18
CA LEU A 239 34.21 -11.48 -23.32
C LEU A 239 33.61 -11.81 -24.70
N LEU A 240 34.43 -12.06 -25.72
CA LEU A 240 33.97 -12.23 -27.11
C LEU A 240 33.62 -13.67 -27.51
N MET A 241 34.00 -14.68 -26.71
CA MET A 241 33.72 -16.09 -26.99
C MET A 241 32.43 -16.63 -26.34
N ALA A 242 31.85 -15.91 -25.37
CA ALA A 242 30.60 -16.32 -24.71
C ALA A 242 29.33 -16.01 -25.54
N ALA A 243 29.41 -15.09 -26.50
CA ALA A 243 28.27 -14.66 -27.31
C ALA A 243 27.87 -15.65 -28.43
N ALA A 244 28.75 -16.58 -28.81
CA ALA A 244 28.53 -17.49 -29.94
C ALA A 244 27.73 -18.76 -29.59
N ALA A 245 27.56 -19.09 -28.30
CA ALA A 245 26.85 -20.31 -27.87
C ALA A 245 25.33 -20.10 -27.63
N GLY A 246 24.88 -18.85 -27.49
CA GLY A 246 23.48 -18.53 -27.15
C GLY A 246 22.48 -18.63 -28.31
N THR A 247 22.94 -18.60 -29.56
CA THR A 247 22.08 -18.45 -30.75
C THR A 247 21.50 -19.76 -31.29
N VAL A 248 22.02 -20.93 -30.89
CA VAL A 248 21.59 -22.23 -31.43
C VAL A 248 20.41 -22.85 -30.66
N TRP A 249 20.15 -22.44 -29.41
CA TRP A 249 19.04 -23.00 -28.61
C TRP A 249 17.67 -22.35 -28.92
N ALA A 250 17.66 -21.09 -29.38
CA ALA A 250 16.44 -20.32 -29.61
C ALA A 250 15.58 -20.81 -30.80
N GLN A 251 16.15 -21.58 -31.73
CA GLN A 251 15.48 -21.93 -32.99
C GLN A 251 14.65 -23.24 -32.93
N ARG A 252 14.74 -24.02 -31.84
CA ARG A 252 14.13 -25.37 -31.75
C ARG A 252 12.77 -25.44 -31.02
N GLN A 253 12.19 -24.30 -30.62
CA GLN A 253 10.88 -24.27 -29.94
C GLN A 253 9.67 -23.98 -30.87
N ARG A 254 9.90 -23.67 -32.16
CA ARG A 254 8.83 -23.33 -33.13
C ARG A 254 8.18 -24.54 -33.82
N SER A 255 7.72 -25.53 -33.06
CA SER A 255 6.80 -26.57 -33.58
C SER A 255 6.19 -27.45 -32.47
N ARG A 256 5.01 -27.09 -31.96
CA ARG A 256 4.04 -28.02 -31.36
C ARG A 256 2.62 -27.64 -31.84
N PRO A 257 1.75 -28.61 -32.18
CA PRO A 257 0.40 -28.34 -32.66
C PRO A 257 -0.52 -27.87 -31.53
N ALA A 258 -1.56 -27.12 -31.87
CA ALA A 258 -2.50 -26.55 -30.92
C ALA A 258 -3.49 -27.60 -30.37
N GLY A 259 -3.65 -27.63 -29.05
CA GLY A 259 -4.82 -28.24 -28.38
C GLY A 259 -5.94 -27.21 -28.21
N PRO A 260 -7.19 -27.65 -27.95
CA PRO A 260 -8.36 -26.78 -27.96
C PRO A 260 -8.34 -25.76 -26.80
N ALA A 261 -8.82 -24.55 -27.08
CA ALA A 261 -8.74 -23.42 -26.17
C ALA A 261 -9.79 -23.46 -25.05
N ILE A 262 -9.33 -23.55 -23.81
CA ILE A 262 -10.09 -23.13 -22.62
C ILE A 262 -9.34 -21.92 -22.04
N GLY A 263 -9.75 -20.70 -22.41
CA GLY A 263 -8.92 -19.50 -22.18
C GLY A 263 -9.61 -18.14 -21.99
N GLY A 264 -10.95 -18.06 -22.05
CA GLY A 264 -11.67 -16.77 -21.97
C GLY A 264 -11.49 -16.02 -20.65
N ASP A 265 -11.71 -16.70 -19.52
CA ASP A 265 -11.72 -16.05 -18.19
C ASP A 265 -10.34 -15.72 -17.63
N ALA A 266 -9.30 -16.48 -18.00
CA ALA A 266 -7.95 -16.23 -17.50
C ALA A 266 -7.32 -15.01 -18.19
N ALA A 267 -7.42 -14.94 -19.52
CA ALA A 267 -6.90 -13.81 -20.30
C ALA A 267 -7.59 -12.49 -19.93
N THR A 268 -8.93 -12.50 -19.82
CA THR A 268 -9.72 -11.32 -19.45
C THR A 268 -9.40 -10.85 -18.03
N ARG A 269 -9.24 -11.76 -17.05
CA ARG A 269 -8.81 -11.39 -15.70
C ARG A 269 -7.38 -10.84 -15.67
N THR A 270 -6.44 -11.40 -16.42
CA THR A 270 -5.07 -10.88 -16.50
C THR A 270 -5.04 -9.50 -17.14
N ALA A 271 -5.77 -9.29 -18.24
CA ALA A 271 -5.89 -7.98 -18.89
C ALA A 271 -6.53 -6.92 -17.95
N ALA A 272 -7.63 -7.26 -17.27
CA ALA A 272 -8.27 -6.37 -16.30
C ALA A 272 -7.34 -6.02 -15.11
N THR A 273 -6.50 -6.98 -14.67
CA THR A 273 -5.51 -6.74 -13.60
C THR A 273 -4.38 -5.81 -14.07
N LEU A 274 -4.02 -5.83 -15.36
CA LEU A 274 -3.03 -4.92 -15.96
C LEU A 274 -3.58 -3.49 -16.21
N THR A 275 -4.90 -3.30 -16.19
CA THR A 275 -5.53 -1.98 -16.41
C THR A 275 -5.88 -1.20 -15.15
N SER A 276 -5.75 -1.77 -13.94
CA SER A 276 -6.16 -1.07 -12.71
C SER A 276 -5.28 0.16 -12.43
N PRO A 277 -5.81 1.23 -11.78
CA PRO A 277 -5.02 2.41 -11.45
C PRO A 277 -3.78 2.09 -10.61
N GLU A 278 -3.86 1.10 -9.71
CA GLU A 278 -2.69 0.61 -8.95
C GLU A 278 -1.65 -0.06 -9.87
N ALA A 279 -2.06 -0.97 -10.76
CA ALA A 279 -1.14 -1.64 -11.68
C ALA A 279 -0.42 -0.62 -12.59
N ARG A 280 -1.16 0.37 -13.10
CA ARG A 280 -0.63 1.48 -13.90
C ARG A 280 0.41 2.31 -13.13
N LEU A 281 0.16 2.62 -11.86
CA LEU A 281 1.13 3.31 -11.00
C LEU A 281 2.41 2.48 -10.82
N ILE A 282 2.27 1.16 -10.63
CA ILE A 282 3.41 0.25 -10.52
C ILE A 282 4.21 0.19 -11.83
N ASP A 283 3.56 0.18 -12.99
CA ASP A 283 4.23 0.21 -14.28
C ASP A 283 4.96 1.53 -14.53
N ILE A 284 4.41 2.68 -14.10
CA ILE A 284 5.11 3.96 -14.10
C ILE A 284 6.40 3.87 -13.28
N TYR A 285 6.38 3.29 -12.07
CA TYR A 285 7.60 3.10 -11.29
C TYR A 285 8.60 2.14 -11.95
N ARG A 286 8.14 1.09 -12.66
CA ARG A 286 9.02 0.21 -13.45
C ARG A 286 9.69 0.96 -14.59
N LEU A 287 8.95 1.83 -15.30
CA LEU A 287 9.49 2.67 -16.37
C LEU A 287 10.52 3.68 -15.84
N ILE A 288 10.26 4.31 -14.69
CA ILE A 288 11.22 5.18 -13.98
C ILE A 288 12.49 4.40 -13.62
N GLY A 289 12.36 3.23 -13.00
CA GLY A 289 13.50 2.37 -12.63
C GLY A 289 14.31 1.86 -13.82
N ALA A 290 13.70 1.78 -15.00
CA ALA A 290 14.35 1.45 -16.27
C ALA A 290 14.89 2.68 -17.03
N ALA A 291 14.85 3.88 -16.44
CA ALA A 291 15.20 5.17 -17.06
C ALA A 291 14.38 5.54 -18.32
N ARG A 292 13.21 4.93 -18.52
CA ARG A 292 12.30 5.19 -19.66
C ARG A 292 11.36 6.37 -19.35
N LEU A 293 11.95 7.51 -19.00
CA LEU A 293 11.23 8.68 -18.49
C LEU A 293 10.13 9.24 -19.41
N PRO A 294 10.29 9.31 -20.76
CA PRO A 294 9.22 9.79 -21.64
C PRO A 294 7.98 8.90 -21.60
N GLU A 295 8.18 7.59 -21.47
CA GLU A 295 7.09 6.61 -21.38
C GLU A 295 6.43 6.65 -20.00
N ALA A 296 7.22 6.79 -18.93
CA ALA A 296 6.72 6.99 -17.57
C ALA A 296 5.85 8.25 -17.49
N LEU A 297 6.27 9.36 -18.12
CA LEU A 297 5.53 10.61 -18.20
C LEU A 297 4.19 10.43 -18.92
N ALA A 298 4.20 9.81 -20.10
CA ALA A 298 2.97 9.54 -20.86
C ALA A 298 2.00 8.61 -20.10
N ALA A 299 2.52 7.59 -19.40
CA ALA A 299 1.72 6.69 -18.59
C ALA A 299 1.13 7.39 -17.35
N ALA A 300 1.90 8.26 -16.68
CA ALA A 300 1.46 9.06 -15.54
C ALA A 300 0.41 10.11 -15.94
N GLU A 301 0.57 10.75 -17.08
CA GLU A 301 -0.42 11.68 -17.64
C GLU A 301 -1.73 10.96 -17.96
N ALA A 302 -1.66 9.79 -18.60
CA ALA A 302 -2.85 8.97 -18.85
C ALA A 302 -3.53 8.56 -17.52
N LEU A 303 -2.76 8.11 -16.52
CA LEU A 303 -3.30 7.70 -15.22
C LEU A 303 -3.97 8.87 -14.48
N THR A 304 -3.35 10.05 -14.48
CA THR A 304 -3.88 11.24 -13.79
C THR A 304 -5.03 11.92 -14.52
N ARG A 305 -5.21 11.65 -15.82
CA ARG A 305 -6.42 12.01 -16.58
C ARG A 305 -7.57 11.06 -16.27
N ASP A 306 -7.32 9.76 -16.27
CA ASP A 306 -8.37 8.74 -16.11
C ASP A 306 -8.77 8.54 -14.63
N THR A 307 -7.86 8.82 -13.69
CA THR A 307 -8.07 8.72 -12.24
C THR A 307 -7.61 10.02 -11.55
N PRO A 308 -8.30 11.15 -11.78
CA PRO A 308 -7.80 12.48 -11.37
C PRO A 308 -7.71 12.66 -9.85
N ARG A 309 -8.44 11.85 -9.08
CA ARG A 309 -8.49 11.85 -7.60
C ARG A 309 -7.42 10.95 -6.95
N PHE A 310 -6.43 10.47 -7.72
CA PHE A 310 -5.32 9.69 -7.20
C PHE A 310 -4.12 10.60 -6.89
N SER A 311 -4.09 11.15 -5.67
CA SER A 311 -3.08 12.13 -5.24
C SER A 311 -1.64 11.67 -5.44
N LEU A 312 -1.33 10.40 -5.18
CA LEU A 312 0.03 9.87 -5.42
C LEU A 312 0.39 9.84 -6.92
N ALA A 313 -0.55 9.51 -7.80
CA ALA A 313 -0.32 9.58 -9.25
C ALA A 313 -0.12 11.03 -9.71
N GLN A 314 -0.87 12.00 -9.15
CA GLN A 314 -0.68 13.43 -9.41
C GLN A 314 0.70 13.92 -8.94
N LEU A 315 1.17 13.46 -7.77
CA LEU A 315 2.51 13.77 -7.25
C LEU A 315 3.61 13.25 -8.20
N VAL A 316 3.53 11.97 -8.58
CA VAL A 316 4.49 11.32 -9.49
C VAL A 316 4.48 11.97 -10.88
N TYR A 317 3.30 12.37 -11.38
CA TYR A 317 3.19 13.10 -12.64
C TYR A 317 3.84 14.50 -12.56
N GLY A 318 3.61 15.24 -11.47
CA GLY A 318 4.27 16.51 -11.21
C GLY A 318 5.79 16.39 -11.14
N ASP A 319 6.29 15.34 -10.46
CA ASP A 319 7.73 15.05 -10.40
C ASP A 319 8.31 14.71 -11.77
N LEU A 320 7.64 13.89 -12.58
CA LEU A 320 8.09 13.54 -13.94
C LEU A 320 8.15 14.74 -14.88
N LEU A 321 7.24 15.70 -14.74
CA LEU A 321 7.25 16.98 -15.45
C LEU A 321 8.39 17.89 -14.95
N LEU A 322 8.56 18.02 -13.63
CA LEU A 322 9.63 18.82 -13.04
C LEU A 322 11.03 18.23 -13.32
N ALA A 323 11.13 16.91 -13.49
CA ALA A 323 12.35 16.25 -13.94
C ALA A 323 12.78 16.67 -15.35
N GLN A 324 11.82 16.97 -16.26
CA GLN A 324 12.16 17.48 -17.60
C GLN A 324 12.85 18.86 -17.55
N THR A 325 12.65 19.62 -16.47
CA THR A 325 13.27 20.95 -16.28
C THR A 325 14.63 20.90 -15.59
N GLY A 326 15.05 19.72 -15.12
CA GLY A 326 16.26 19.57 -14.30
C GLY A 326 16.15 20.15 -12.88
N ALA A 327 14.97 20.64 -12.48
CA ALA A 327 14.75 21.26 -11.16
C ALA A 327 14.30 20.27 -10.06
N LEU A 328 14.00 19.01 -10.41
CA LEU A 328 13.65 17.97 -9.43
C LEU A 328 14.91 17.49 -8.70
N ILE A 329 14.95 17.68 -7.38
CA ILE A 329 15.99 17.16 -6.47
C ILE A 329 15.48 15.94 -5.70
N ASP A 330 14.21 15.95 -5.27
CA ASP A 330 13.59 14.90 -4.44
C ASP A 330 12.09 14.75 -4.72
N MET A 331 11.53 13.56 -4.47
CA MET A 331 10.14 13.20 -4.78
C MET A 331 9.14 14.14 -4.07
N GLY A 332 8.23 14.77 -4.80
CA GLY A 332 7.24 15.71 -4.27
C GLY A 332 7.83 17.04 -3.77
N GLN A 333 9.12 17.33 -3.99
CA GLN A 333 9.73 18.60 -3.60
C GLN A 333 8.98 19.81 -4.18
N GLY A 334 8.56 19.73 -5.45
CA GLY A 334 7.82 20.81 -6.10
C GLY A 334 6.43 21.07 -5.49
N ALA A 335 5.86 20.09 -4.79
CA ALA A 335 4.60 20.26 -4.07
C ALA A 335 4.76 21.19 -2.85
N ASN A 336 5.87 21.09 -2.13
CA ASN A 336 6.21 22.00 -1.02
C ASN A 336 6.36 23.47 -1.48
N ALA A 337 6.67 23.69 -2.76
CA ALA A 337 6.74 25.04 -3.34
C ALA A 337 5.35 25.58 -3.77
N VAL A 338 4.34 24.72 -3.88
CA VAL A 338 2.94 25.10 -4.15
C VAL A 338 2.21 25.40 -2.84
N ASP A 339 2.35 24.54 -1.83
CA ASP A 339 1.91 24.82 -0.46
C ASP A 339 2.94 24.32 0.58
N PRO A 340 3.70 25.24 1.23
CA PRO A 340 4.63 24.88 2.29
C PRO A 340 3.99 24.21 3.52
N ARG A 341 2.67 24.36 3.72
CA ARG A 341 1.94 23.76 4.85
C ARG A 341 1.63 22.28 4.61
N ALA A 342 1.60 21.85 3.36
CA ALA A 342 1.28 20.48 2.96
C ALA A 342 2.45 19.49 3.10
N ALA A 343 3.54 19.87 3.79
CA ALA A 343 4.71 19.02 4.00
C ALA A 343 4.37 17.65 4.67
N HIS A 344 3.35 17.64 5.54
CA HIS A 344 2.82 16.40 6.13
C HIS A 344 2.20 15.48 5.06
N ASP A 345 1.42 16.03 4.14
CA ASP A 345 0.69 15.26 3.13
C ASP A 345 1.64 14.75 2.03
N VAL A 346 2.63 15.56 1.66
CA VAL A 346 3.76 15.11 0.81
C VAL A 346 4.49 13.95 1.49
N GLN A 347 4.73 14.00 2.80
CA GLN A 347 5.37 12.90 3.52
C GLN A 347 4.48 11.64 3.60
N ALA A 348 3.16 11.80 3.74
CA ALA A 348 2.22 10.69 3.69
C ALA A 348 2.18 10.01 2.30
N LEU A 349 2.21 10.79 1.22
CA LEU A 349 2.28 10.28 -0.16
C LEU A 349 3.64 9.58 -0.45
N ARG A 350 4.75 10.12 0.06
CA ARG A 350 6.07 9.45 0.02
C ARG A 350 6.04 8.11 0.76
N GLN A 351 5.37 8.05 1.91
CA GLN A 351 5.20 6.80 2.68
C GLN A 351 4.34 5.79 1.90
N GLU A 352 3.22 6.22 1.31
CA GLU A 352 2.38 5.38 0.44
C GLU A 352 3.20 4.80 -0.73
N ALA A 353 3.97 5.63 -1.44
CA ALA A 353 4.84 5.19 -2.54
C ALA A 353 5.85 4.13 -2.09
N SER A 354 6.51 4.37 -0.94
CA SER A 354 7.49 3.44 -0.36
C SER A 354 6.85 2.10 -0.01
N LEU A 355 5.67 2.09 0.63
CA LEU A 355 4.95 0.87 1.00
C LEU A 355 4.49 0.07 -0.22
N ARG A 356 3.91 0.75 -1.23
CA ARG A 356 3.53 0.13 -2.52
C ARG A 356 4.74 -0.53 -3.20
N LEU A 357 5.88 0.15 -3.25
CA LEU A 357 7.12 -0.37 -3.85
C LEU A 357 7.73 -1.53 -3.05
N GLN A 358 7.70 -1.48 -1.72
CA GLN A 358 8.17 -2.56 -0.86
C GLN A 358 7.32 -3.83 -1.02
N ALA A 359 5.99 -3.69 -1.12
CA ALA A 359 5.07 -4.82 -1.29
C ALA A 359 5.26 -5.61 -2.61
N LEU A 360 5.87 -4.99 -3.63
CA LEU A 360 6.21 -5.68 -4.89
C LEU A 360 7.48 -6.53 -4.81
N ARG A 361 8.39 -6.20 -3.89
CA ARG A 361 9.63 -6.96 -3.66
C ARG A 361 9.35 -8.20 -2.82
N ASP A 362 8.47 -8.04 -1.84
CA ASP A 362 8.17 -9.04 -0.82
C ASP A 362 6.80 -9.69 -1.06
N LEU A 363 6.54 -10.06 -2.32
CA LEU A 363 5.39 -10.90 -2.66
C LEU A 363 5.51 -12.29 -2.02
N PRO A 364 4.40 -12.91 -1.59
CA PRO A 364 4.43 -14.23 -0.97
C PRO A 364 4.99 -15.28 -1.95
N PRO A 365 5.87 -16.20 -1.48
CA PRO A 365 6.35 -17.30 -2.30
C PRO A 365 5.19 -18.16 -2.86
N ALA A 366 5.37 -18.68 -4.08
CA ALA A 366 4.36 -19.53 -4.71
C ALA A 366 4.07 -20.78 -3.86
N GLY A 367 2.81 -21.01 -3.51
CA GLY A 367 2.41 -22.11 -2.63
C GLY A 367 2.77 -21.92 -1.16
N ALA A 368 3.04 -20.69 -0.73
CA ALA A 368 3.08 -20.31 0.69
C ALA A 368 1.76 -19.62 1.10
N TRP A 369 1.38 -19.84 2.36
CA TRP A 369 0.22 -19.23 3.01
C TRP A 369 0.64 -18.57 4.35
N PRO A 370 -0.19 -17.72 4.98
CA PRO A 370 0.13 -17.15 6.28
C PRO A 370 0.27 -18.25 7.34
N LYS A 371 1.26 -18.16 8.24
CA LYS A 371 1.47 -19.16 9.30
C LYS A 371 0.26 -19.39 10.22
N GLN A 372 -0.63 -18.40 10.30
CA GLN A 372 -1.89 -18.45 11.03
C GLN A 372 -2.92 -19.41 10.41
N VAL A 373 -2.72 -19.92 9.19
CA VAL A 373 -3.68 -20.77 8.48
C VAL A 373 -3.16 -22.20 8.46
N LEU A 374 -3.57 -23.01 9.45
CA LEU A 374 -3.12 -24.40 9.56
C LEU A 374 -3.90 -25.33 8.61
N GLN A 375 -5.19 -25.05 8.41
CA GLN A 375 -6.08 -25.76 7.49
C GLN A 375 -7.27 -24.88 7.10
N LEU A 376 -7.75 -24.98 5.85
CA LEU A 376 -9.04 -24.45 5.42
C LEU A 376 -9.90 -25.59 4.89
N ALA A 377 -11.20 -25.56 5.20
CA ALA A 377 -12.19 -26.47 4.64
C ALA A 377 -12.36 -26.26 3.13
N PRO A 378 -12.71 -27.30 2.35
CA PRO A 378 -13.03 -27.16 0.92
C PRO A 378 -14.14 -26.15 0.62
N SER A 379 -15.10 -25.97 1.54
CA SER A 379 -16.19 -24.99 1.40
C SER A 379 -15.78 -23.53 1.62
N VAL A 380 -14.65 -23.27 2.30
CA VAL A 380 -14.09 -21.91 2.46
C VAL A 380 -13.45 -21.50 1.14
N ARG A 381 -14.15 -20.70 0.33
CA ARG A 381 -13.68 -20.28 -1.00
C ARG A 381 -12.51 -19.29 -1.00
N HIS A 382 -12.47 -18.37 -0.04
CA HIS A 382 -11.50 -17.28 -0.01
C HIS A 382 -10.88 -17.11 1.38
N LEU A 383 -9.63 -16.66 1.40
CA LEU A 383 -8.90 -16.20 2.59
C LEU A 383 -8.42 -14.78 2.32
N VAL A 384 -8.66 -13.88 3.28
CA VAL A 384 -8.05 -12.54 3.30
C VAL A 384 -6.90 -12.55 4.31
N ALA A 385 -5.76 -12.01 3.93
CA ALA A 385 -4.62 -11.81 4.83
C ALA A 385 -4.12 -10.37 4.72
N VAL A 386 -3.91 -9.70 5.84
CA VAL A 386 -3.52 -8.29 5.91
C VAL A 386 -2.19 -8.18 6.65
N ASP A 387 -1.18 -7.66 5.94
CA ASP A 387 0.10 -7.23 6.50
C ASP A 387 0.04 -5.72 6.72
N THR A 388 -0.16 -5.31 7.97
CA THR A 388 -0.33 -3.90 8.31
C THR A 388 0.99 -3.14 8.28
N SER A 389 2.14 -3.80 8.48
CA SER A 389 3.48 -3.21 8.34
C SER A 389 3.77 -2.80 6.89
N ARG A 390 3.11 -3.45 5.92
CA ARG A 390 3.22 -3.17 4.48
C ARG A 390 2.03 -2.41 3.89
N SER A 391 1.03 -2.04 4.69
CA SER A 391 -0.25 -1.49 4.18
C SER A 391 -0.81 -2.35 3.05
N ARG A 392 -0.82 -3.68 3.23
CA ARG A 392 -1.11 -4.64 2.16
C ARG A 392 -2.16 -5.67 2.57
N LEU A 393 -3.21 -5.76 1.76
CA LEU A 393 -4.18 -6.84 1.82
C LEU A 393 -3.93 -7.81 0.67
N TYR A 394 -4.01 -9.10 0.95
CA TYR A 394 -3.87 -10.21 0.02
C TYR A 394 -5.16 -11.01 0.01
N VAL A 395 -5.66 -11.37 -1.17
CA VAL A 395 -6.78 -12.31 -1.32
C VAL A 395 -6.28 -13.58 -1.96
N LEU A 396 -6.51 -14.71 -1.27
CA LEU A 396 -6.20 -16.04 -1.74
C LEU A 396 -7.50 -16.79 -2.04
N GLU A 397 -7.55 -17.45 -3.19
CA GLU A 397 -8.59 -18.42 -3.52
C GLU A 397 -8.17 -19.79 -3.00
N ASN A 398 -9.03 -20.44 -2.24
CA ASN A 398 -8.79 -21.79 -1.76
C ASN A 398 -9.09 -22.78 -2.90
N GLN A 399 -8.08 -23.52 -3.33
CA GLN A 399 -8.18 -24.50 -4.41
C GLN A 399 -7.82 -25.90 -3.86
N PRO A 400 -8.11 -27.01 -4.56
CA PRO A 400 -7.77 -28.36 -4.08
C PRO A 400 -6.27 -28.61 -3.78
N GLY A 401 -5.37 -27.73 -4.24
CA GLY A 401 -3.93 -27.72 -3.89
C GLY A 401 -3.55 -26.78 -2.74
N GLY A 402 -4.52 -26.18 -2.05
CA GLY A 402 -4.35 -25.13 -1.04
C GLY A 402 -4.59 -23.71 -1.57
N PRO A 403 -4.47 -22.68 -0.71
CA PRO A 403 -4.72 -21.30 -1.08
C PRO A 403 -3.71 -20.74 -2.08
N ARG A 404 -4.22 -20.11 -3.13
CA ARG A 404 -3.46 -19.45 -4.19
C ARG A 404 -3.73 -17.95 -4.14
N LEU A 405 -2.68 -17.13 -4.10
CA LEU A 405 -2.82 -15.68 -4.27
C LEU A 405 -3.48 -15.35 -5.62
N ILE A 406 -4.61 -14.64 -5.58
CA ILE A 406 -5.33 -14.16 -6.76
C ILE A 406 -5.34 -12.63 -6.90
N ALA A 407 -5.08 -11.89 -5.82
CA ALA A 407 -4.98 -10.44 -5.83
C ALA A 407 -4.26 -9.89 -4.58
N HIS A 408 -3.76 -8.67 -4.70
CA HIS A 408 -3.25 -7.89 -3.57
C HIS A 408 -3.58 -6.40 -3.77
N HIS A 409 -3.80 -5.67 -2.69
CA HIS A 409 -4.24 -4.28 -2.72
C HIS A 409 -3.52 -3.46 -1.64
N TYR A 410 -3.24 -2.20 -1.95
CA TYR A 410 -2.82 -1.24 -0.91
C TYR A 410 -4.01 -0.94 0.01
N VAL A 411 -3.75 -0.84 1.32
CA VAL A 411 -4.76 -0.50 2.33
C VAL A 411 -4.27 0.54 3.34
N SER A 412 -5.18 1.43 3.73
CA SER A 412 -5.00 2.30 4.90
C SER A 412 -5.49 1.59 6.16
N ILE A 413 -4.79 1.82 7.28
CA ILE A 413 -5.08 1.25 8.61
C ILE A 413 -5.30 2.37 9.65
N GLY A 414 -5.49 1.98 10.90
CA GLY A 414 -5.64 2.89 12.05
C GLY A 414 -4.55 3.97 12.12
N SER A 415 -4.95 5.22 12.38
CA SER A 415 -4.05 6.36 12.57
C SER A 415 -3.01 6.10 13.67
N GLN A 416 -3.43 5.46 14.77
CA GLN A 416 -2.57 5.06 15.90
C GLN A 416 -1.89 3.70 15.69
N GLY A 417 -1.96 3.16 14.48
CA GLY A 417 -1.36 1.88 14.09
C GLY A 417 -2.25 0.69 14.42
N VAL A 418 -1.69 -0.29 15.13
CA VAL A 418 -2.30 -1.61 15.34
C VAL A 418 -2.35 -2.05 16.79
N GLY A 419 -3.01 -3.18 17.04
CA GLY A 419 -3.15 -3.78 18.36
C GLY A 419 -4.27 -3.10 19.14
N LYS A 420 -5.48 -3.06 18.55
CA LYS A 420 -6.68 -2.53 19.17
C LYS A 420 -6.97 -3.18 20.53
N ARG A 421 -7.36 -2.36 21.51
CA ARG A 421 -7.72 -2.78 22.87
C ARG A 421 -8.96 -2.10 23.39
N GLU A 422 -9.15 -0.83 23.05
CA GLU A 422 -10.19 0.01 23.64
C GLU A 422 -11.04 0.68 22.56
N GLU A 423 -12.27 1.02 22.89
CA GLU A 423 -13.08 1.90 22.05
C GLU A 423 -12.38 3.26 21.87
N GLY A 424 -12.48 3.85 20.66
CA GLY A 424 -11.85 5.14 20.36
C GLY A 424 -10.31 5.15 20.24
N ASP A 425 -9.60 4.05 20.48
CA ASP A 425 -8.12 4.00 20.43
C ASP A 425 -7.48 4.20 19.03
N GLN A 426 -8.31 4.29 17.99
CA GLN A 426 -7.94 4.46 16.57
C GLN A 426 -6.93 3.42 16.03
N ARG A 427 -6.88 2.22 16.61
CA ARG A 427 -6.00 1.12 16.17
C ARG A 427 -6.75 0.08 15.35
N THR A 428 -6.09 -0.51 14.36
CA THR A 428 -6.58 -1.73 13.70
C THR A 428 -6.27 -2.95 14.58
N PRO A 429 -7.24 -3.86 14.81
CA PRO A 429 -7.01 -5.06 15.62
C PRO A 429 -6.03 -6.02 14.96
N LEU A 430 -5.37 -6.86 15.77
CA LEU A 430 -4.53 -7.96 15.31
C LEU A 430 -5.15 -9.28 15.79
N GLY A 431 -5.32 -10.23 14.89
CA GLY A 431 -6.04 -11.47 15.17
C GLY A 431 -6.54 -12.19 13.93
N THR A 432 -7.36 -13.21 14.17
CA THR A 432 -8.07 -13.99 13.14
C THR A 432 -9.56 -13.68 13.22
N TYR A 433 -10.09 -13.06 12.16
CA TYR A 433 -11.46 -12.56 12.07
C TYR A 433 -12.25 -13.30 10.99
N TYR A 434 -13.55 -13.07 10.95
CA TYR A 434 -14.45 -13.48 9.88
C TYR A 434 -15.30 -12.28 9.45
N ILE A 435 -15.59 -12.20 8.15
CA ILE A 435 -16.58 -11.24 7.64
C ILE A 435 -17.96 -11.66 8.15
N THR A 436 -18.76 -10.77 8.75
CA THR A 436 -20.09 -11.13 9.28
C THR A 436 -21.22 -10.89 8.29
N SER A 437 -21.16 -9.79 7.54
CA SER A 437 -22.21 -9.36 6.60
C SER A 437 -21.65 -8.62 5.39
N LYS A 438 -22.54 -8.05 4.55
CA LYS A 438 -22.22 -7.13 3.46
C LYS A 438 -23.12 -5.91 3.58
N LEU A 439 -22.56 -4.73 3.36
CA LEU A 439 -23.27 -3.45 3.46
C LEU A 439 -23.10 -2.67 2.15
N ASP A 440 -24.20 -2.23 1.56
CA ASP A 440 -24.19 -1.49 0.28
C ASP A 440 -23.78 -0.02 0.51
N GLY A 441 -22.84 0.48 -0.30
CA GLY A 441 -22.34 1.86 -0.17
C GLY A 441 -23.43 2.94 -0.27
N LYS A 442 -24.53 2.68 -1.00
CA LYS A 442 -25.67 3.60 -1.09
C LYS A 442 -26.40 3.79 0.24
N GLN A 443 -26.34 2.79 1.14
CA GLN A 443 -26.94 2.84 2.47
C GLN A 443 -25.99 3.47 3.51
N LEU A 444 -24.68 3.38 3.27
CA LEU A 444 -23.64 3.84 4.19
C LEU A 444 -23.20 5.30 3.97
N GLY A 445 -23.42 5.84 2.77
CA GLY A 445 -22.96 7.17 2.38
C GLY A 445 -21.50 7.21 1.93
N ASP A 446 -21.08 8.35 1.38
CA ASP A 446 -19.81 8.48 0.65
C ASP A 446 -18.57 8.08 1.47
N PHE A 447 -18.56 8.32 2.79
CA PHE A 447 -17.41 8.02 3.66
C PHE A 447 -16.85 6.59 3.52
N TYR A 448 -17.76 5.62 3.31
CA TYR A 448 -17.46 4.19 3.15
C TYR A 448 -17.34 3.75 1.68
N GLY A 449 -17.55 4.65 0.71
CA GLY A 449 -17.35 4.40 -0.71
C GLY A 449 -18.28 3.34 -1.29
N ALA A 450 -17.69 2.33 -1.94
CA ALA A 450 -18.44 1.26 -2.61
C ALA A 450 -19.28 0.38 -1.66
N GLY A 451 -19.00 0.38 -0.36
CA GLY A 451 -19.67 -0.45 0.65
C GLY A 451 -18.73 -0.88 1.77
N ALA A 452 -19.17 -1.83 2.59
CA ALA A 452 -18.34 -2.39 3.65
C ALA A 452 -18.60 -3.89 3.88
N LEU A 453 -17.57 -4.56 4.38
CA LEU A 453 -17.55 -5.94 4.86
C LEU A 453 -17.14 -5.90 6.34
N PRO A 454 -18.11 -5.91 7.28
CA PRO A 454 -17.81 -5.88 8.71
C PRO A 454 -17.05 -7.13 9.16
N LEU A 455 -16.07 -6.96 10.05
CA LEU A 455 -15.41 -8.06 10.74
C LEU A 455 -16.08 -8.33 12.08
N ASN A 456 -16.00 -9.56 12.58
CA ASN A 456 -16.48 -9.95 13.90
C ASN A 456 -15.59 -9.44 15.06
N TYR A 457 -15.01 -8.23 14.97
CA TYR A 457 -14.30 -7.61 16.09
C TYR A 457 -15.29 -6.88 17.03
N PRO A 458 -15.19 -7.05 18.36
CA PRO A 458 -14.32 -7.98 19.08
C PRO A 458 -14.86 -9.41 18.97
N ASN A 459 -13.98 -10.35 18.60
CA ASN A 459 -14.34 -11.77 18.59
C ASN A 459 -14.23 -12.34 20.01
N ASP A 460 -14.52 -13.63 20.19
CA ASP A 460 -14.46 -14.30 21.50
C ASP A 460 -13.08 -14.21 22.16
N HIS A 461 -12.01 -14.29 21.38
CA HIS A 461 -10.64 -14.10 21.87
C HIS A 461 -10.37 -12.64 22.28
N ASP A 462 -10.88 -11.65 21.54
CA ASP A 462 -10.78 -10.25 21.91
C ASP A 462 -11.55 -9.95 23.20
N ARG A 463 -12.78 -10.48 23.33
CA ARG A 463 -13.61 -10.36 24.55
C ARG A 463 -12.94 -11.01 25.75
N HIS A 464 -12.40 -12.22 25.59
CA HIS A 464 -11.64 -12.90 26.64
C HIS A 464 -10.39 -12.12 27.08
N LEU A 465 -9.75 -11.38 26.16
CA LEU A 465 -8.65 -10.45 26.48
C LEU A 465 -9.11 -9.10 27.07
N GLY A 466 -10.41 -8.91 27.32
CA GLY A 466 -11.00 -7.69 27.86
C GLY A 466 -11.01 -6.51 26.88
N ARG A 467 -10.95 -6.76 25.57
CA ARG A 467 -10.91 -5.71 24.54
C ARG A 467 -12.30 -5.18 24.22
N THR A 468 -12.40 -3.87 24.00
CA THR A 468 -13.66 -3.16 23.72
C THR A 468 -13.66 -2.43 22.37
N GLY A 469 -14.74 -1.70 22.09
CA GLY A 469 -15.05 -1.07 20.81
C GLY A 469 -15.77 -2.01 19.85
N ALA A 470 -16.09 -1.51 18.65
CA ALA A 470 -16.81 -2.25 17.61
C ALA A 470 -16.43 -1.72 16.21
N ASN A 471 -17.20 -2.10 15.19
CA ASN A 471 -17.24 -1.46 13.86
C ASN A 471 -15.92 -1.45 13.07
N ILE A 472 -15.09 -2.49 13.23
CA ILE A 472 -13.91 -2.68 12.38
C ILE A 472 -14.32 -3.35 11.07
N TRP A 473 -14.28 -2.59 9.96
CA TRP A 473 -14.72 -3.07 8.65
C TRP A 473 -13.59 -3.02 7.62
N LEU A 474 -13.70 -3.87 6.59
CA LEU A 474 -13.05 -3.68 5.30
C LEU A 474 -13.98 -2.79 4.45
N HIS A 475 -13.57 -1.56 4.12
CA HIS A 475 -14.45 -0.61 3.41
C HIS A 475 -13.73 0.27 2.38
N GLY A 476 -14.50 1.06 1.63
CA GLY A 476 -14.03 1.83 0.48
C GLY A 476 -13.57 3.24 0.83
N THR A 477 -13.14 3.99 -0.17
CA THR A 477 -12.80 5.40 -0.02
C THR A 477 -13.99 6.32 -0.33
N PRO A 478 -14.07 7.50 0.31
CA PRO A 478 -14.84 8.63 -0.18
C PRO A 478 -14.60 8.87 -1.66
N SER A 479 -15.65 9.14 -2.44
CA SER A 479 -15.52 9.28 -3.90
C SER A 479 -14.56 10.40 -4.27
N ALA A 480 -14.38 11.41 -3.41
CA ALA A 480 -13.42 12.50 -3.56
C ALA A 480 -11.93 12.07 -3.59
N GLN A 481 -11.58 10.85 -3.17
CA GLN A 481 -10.20 10.35 -3.12
C GLN A 481 -10.08 8.88 -3.58
N PHE A 482 -9.04 8.55 -4.36
CA PHE A 482 -8.81 7.17 -4.81
C PHE A 482 -8.27 6.26 -3.68
N ALA A 483 -7.40 6.80 -2.82
CA ALA A 483 -6.76 6.08 -1.72
C ALA A 483 -6.66 7.00 -0.49
N ARG A 484 -6.64 6.40 0.71
CA ARG A 484 -6.29 7.10 1.96
C ARG A 484 -4.79 6.96 2.25
N ALA A 485 -4.21 7.93 2.96
CA ALA A 485 -2.85 7.84 3.49
C ALA A 485 -2.66 6.58 4.38
N PRO A 486 -1.43 6.04 4.55
CA PRO A 486 -1.23 4.70 5.12
C PRO A 486 -1.85 4.46 6.50
N ARG A 487 -1.93 5.49 7.34
CA ARG A 487 -2.51 5.46 8.70
C ARG A 487 -3.51 6.60 8.84
N ALA A 488 -4.76 6.38 8.43
CA ALA A 488 -5.78 7.43 8.28
C ALA A 488 -7.22 6.94 8.54
N THR A 489 -7.37 5.91 9.36
CA THR A 489 -8.68 5.37 9.78
C THR A 489 -8.80 5.36 11.29
N ASN A 490 -10.03 5.19 11.81
CA ASN A 490 -10.29 4.98 13.24
C ASN A 490 -10.14 3.50 13.66
N GLY A 491 -9.52 2.66 12.81
CA GLY A 491 -9.27 1.23 13.05
C GLY A 491 -9.66 0.33 11.87
N CYS A 492 -10.56 0.78 11.00
CA CYS A 492 -10.94 0.08 9.76
C CYS A 492 -9.77 -0.16 8.80
N ILE A 493 -9.94 -1.10 7.88
CA ILE A 493 -8.98 -1.43 6.81
C ILE A 493 -9.57 -0.94 5.49
N VAL A 494 -8.98 0.09 4.88
CA VAL A 494 -9.62 0.82 3.76
C VAL A 494 -8.92 0.55 2.43
N LEU A 495 -9.71 0.14 1.44
CA LEU A 495 -9.31 -0.14 0.06
C LEU A 495 -9.79 0.97 -0.89
N ALA A 496 -9.20 1.05 -2.08
CA ALA A 496 -9.79 1.80 -3.19
C ALA A 496 -11.13 1.17 -3.62
N ASN A 497 -12.07 2.00 -4.09
CA ASN A 497 -13.42 1.53 -4.44
C ASN A 497 -13.45 0.49 -5.57
N ASP A 498 -12.61 0.65 -6.59
CA ASP A 498 -12.52 -0.28 -7.73
C ASP A 498 -12.13 -1.69 -7.27
N ASP A 499 -11.19 -1.77 -6.32
CA ASP A 499 -10.72 -3.01 -5.72
C ASP A 499 -11.80 -3.62 -4.82
N LEU A 500 -12.39 -2.83 -3.93
CA LEU A 500 -13.42 -3.30 -2.99
C LEU A 500 -14.69 -3.77 -3.70
N ALA A 501 -15.11 -3.12 -4.78
CA ALA A 501 -16.33 -3.47 -5.52
C ALA A 501 -16.30 -4.94 -5.98
N ARG A 502 -15.12 -5.48 -6.29
CA ARG A 502 -14.92 -6.91 -6.57
C ARG A 502 -15.17 -7.76 -5.33
N TRP A 503 -14.53 -7.43 -4.20
CA TRP A 503 -14.57 -8.23 -2.98
C TRP A 503 -15.92 -8.20 -2.26
N LEU A 504 -16.68 -7.10 -2.39
CA LEU A 504 -18.10 -7.03 -1.99
C LEU A 504 -18.94 -8.10 -2.69
N ARG A 505 -18.61 -8.50 -3.92
CA ARG A 505 -19.28 -9.61 -4.62
C ARG A 505 -18.70 -10.97 -4.22
N GLU A 506 -17.37 -11.11 -4.29
CA GLU A 506 -16.70 -12.42 -4.22
C GLU A 506 -16.47 -13.00 -2.81
N LEU A 507 -16.28 -12.16 -1.78
CA LEU A 507 -16.05 -12.67 -0.42
C LEU A 507 -17.38 -13.10 0.23
N ALA A 508 -17.38 -14.26 0.88
CA ALA A 508 -18.57 -14.87 1.47
C ALA A 508 -18.68 -14.55 2.97
N PRO A 509 -19.81 -14.01 3.46
CA PRO A 509 -20.00 -13.78 4.88
C PRO A 509 -19.95 -15.08 5.68
N ARG A 510 -19.61 -14.95 6.96
CA ARG A 510 -19.50 -15.96 8.03
C ARG A 510 -18.45 -17.07 7.82
N SER A 511 -18.09 -17.32 6.56
CA SER A 511 -17.18 -18.36 6.09
C SER A 511 -15.80 -17.84 5.67
N THR A 512 -15.67 -16.59 5.19
CA THR A 512 -14.36 -16.04 4.77
C THR A 512 -13.53 -15.59 5.98
N PRO A 513 -12.40 -16.25 6.29
CA PRO A 513 -11.47 -15.77 7.31
C PRO A 513 -10.66 -14.56 6.83
N VAL A 514 -10.34 -13.69 7.78
CA VAL A 514 -9.54 -12.47 7.63
C VAL A 514 -8.44 -12.48 8.69
N VAL A 515 -7.22 -12.81 8.30
CA VAL A 515 -6.03 -12.75 9.18
C VAL A 515 -5.47 -11.34 9.14
N VAL A 516 -5.34 -10.66 10.28
CA VAL A 516 -4.74 -9.33 10.38
C VAL A 516 -3.52 -9.39 11.29
N ALA A 517 -2.34 -9.15 10.74
CA ALA A 517 -1.07 -9.24 11.45
C ALA A 517 -0.22 -7.98 11.24
N ASP A 518 0.65 -7.67 12.22
CA ASP A 518 1.65 -6.61 12.06
C ASP A 518 2.51 -6.92 10.82
N ARG A 519 3.14 -8.09 10.81
CA ARG A 519 3.80 -8.67 9.63
C ARG A 519 3.27 -10.08 9.38
N LEU A 520 3.02 -10.41 8.11
CA LEU A 520 2.70 -11.77 7.70
C LEU A 520 3.97 -12.59 7.47
N GLU A 521 4.05 -13.75 8.12
CA GLU A 521 5.04 -14.77 7.83
C GLU A 521 4.43 -15.81 6.90
N TRP A 522 5.01 -15.91 5.70
CA TRP A 522 4.56 -16.81 4.64
C TRP A 522 5.35 -18.11 4.70
N VAL A 523 4.66 -19.22 4.91
CA VAL A 523 5.26 -20.55 5.09
C VAL A 523 4.63 -21.56 4.15
N HIS A 524 5.36 -22.62 3.80
CA HIS A 524 4.76 -23.73 3.06
C HIS A 524 3.89 -24.61 3.97
N PRO A 525 2.77 -25.18 3.48
CA PRO A 525 1.87 -26.03 4.26
C PRO A 525 2.54 -27.17 5.04
N LYS A 526 3.65 -27.71 4.52
CA LYS A 526 4.43 -28.76 5.19
C LYS A 526 5.03 -28.31 6.53
N ALA A 527 5.38 -27.03 6.69
CA ALA A 527 5.93 -26.51 7.94
C ALA A 527 4.88 -26.48 9.08
N LEU A 528 3.59 -26.42 8.73
CA LEU A 528 2.48 -26.37 9.69
C LEU A 528 1.89 -27.76 10.03
N SER A 529 2.52 -28.85 9.58
CA SER A 529 1.94 -30.19 9.69
C SER A 529 1.70 -30.63 11.14
N THR A 530 2.65 -30.31 12.04
CA THR A 530 2.58 -30.69 13.46
C THR A 530 1.48 -29.91 14.17
N ASP A 531 1.44 -28.58 14.03
CA ASP A 531 0.38 -27.74 14.61
C ASP A 531 -1.01 -28.13 14.11
N ARG A 532 -1.14 -28.44 12.82
CA ARG A 532 -2.38 -28.95 12.23
C ARG A 532 -2.77 -30.29 12.83
N GLN A 533 -1.85 -31.25 12.97
CA GLN A 533 -2.12 -32.55 13.59
C GLN A 533 -2.56 -32.40 15.05
N THR A 534 -1.90 -31.53 15.82
CA THR A 534 -2.32 -31.19 17.18
C THR A 534 -3.75 -30.66 17.21
N ALA A 535 -4.08 -29.65 16.39
CA ALA A 535 -5.43 -29.07 16.36
C ALA A 535 -6.52 -30.07 15.91
N LEU A 536 -6.22 -30.95 14.95
CA LEU A 536 -7.14 -32.02 14.54
C LEU A 536 -7.34 -33.06 15.65
N ALA A 537 -6.31 -33.34 16.46
CA ALA A 537 -6.43 -34.21 17.63
C ALA A 537 -7.27 -33.60 18.75
N LEU A 538 -7.28 -32.26 18.91
CA LEU A 538 -8.15 -31.56 19.87
C LEU A 538 -9.64 -31.70 19.48
N VAL A 539 -10.00 -31.40 18.24
CA VAL A 539 -11.41 -31.49 17.82
C VAL A 539 -11.90 -32.94 17.78
N GLU A 540 -11.04 -33.91 17.47
CA GLU A 540 -11.37 -35.34 17.59
C GLU A 540 -11.52 -35.79 19.05
N SER A 541 -10.74 -35.24 20.01
CA SER A 541 -10.94 -35.56 21.43
C SER A 541 -12.29 -35.05 21.94
N TRP A 542 -12.68 -33.83 21.54
CA TRP A 542 -14.01 -33.27 21.77
C TRP A 542 -15.11 -34.12 21.15
N ARG A 543 -14.97 -34.52 19.87
CA ARG A 543 -15.94 -35.37 19.18
C ARG A 543 -16.15 -36.70 19.90
N ARG A 544 -15.07 -37.35 20.36
CA ARG A 544 -15.16 -38.59 21.12
C ARG A 544 -15.86 -38.40 22.46
N ALA A 545 -15.54 -37.36 23.22
CA ALA A 545 -16.22 -37.07 24.48
C ALA A 545 -17.74 -36.84 24.27
N ARG A 546 -18.11 -36.11 23.21
CA ARG A 546 -19.51 -35.89 22.79
C ARG A 546 -20.25 -37.16 22.33
N VAL A 547 -19.54 -38.19 21.85
CA VAL A 547 -20.14 -39.46 21.39
C VAL A 547 -20.26 -40.49 22.51
N HIS A 548 -19.41 -40.45 23.53
CA HIS A 548 -19.50 -41.35 24.69
C HIS A 548 -20.42 -40.81 25.80
N GLU A 549 -21.00 -39.61 25.61
CA GLU A 549 -21.94 -38.95 26.53
C GLU A 549 -21.35 -38.70 27.94
N ASP A 550 -20.03 -38.82 28.08
CA ASP A 550 -19.28 -38.51 29.29
C ASP A 550 -19.08 -37.00 29.39
N VAL A 551 -20.05 -36.33 30.01
CA VAL A 551 -20.02 -34.90 30.28
C VAL A 551 -18.82 -34.52 31.17
N ALA A 552 -18.35 -35.40 32.07
CA ALA A 552 -17.19 -35.09 32.90
C ALA A 552 -15.90 -35.02 32.06
N SER A 553 -15.66 -36.00 31.18
CA SER A 553 -14.55 -35.97 30.22
C SER A 553 -14.69 -34.85 29.20
N LEU A 554 -15.91 -34.51 28.79
CA LEU A 554 -16.17 -33.37 27.90
C LEU A 554 -15.81 -32.05 28.59
N MET A 555 -16.32 -31.80 29.79
CA MET A 555 -16.07 -30.59 30.57
C MET A 555 -14.60 -30.47 31.02
N ALA A 556 -13.83 -31.57 31.04
CA ALA A 556 -12.38 -31.53 31.22
C ALA A 556 -11.63 -30.90 30.03
N LEU A 557 -12.26 -30.78 28.85
CA LEU A 557 -11.73 -30.04 27.70
C LEU A 557 -12.03 -28.55 27.74
N TYR A 558 -12.96 -28.09 28.58
CA TYR A 558 -13.32 -26.67 28.71
C TYR A 558 -12.51 -26.00 29.83
N ALA A 559 -12.18 -24.72 29.64
CA ALA A 559 -11.54 -23.89 30.66
C ALA A 559 -12.55 -23.53 31.76
N GLN A 560 -12.12 -23.42 33.02
CA GLN A 560 -13.03 -23.05 34.13
C GLN A 560 -13.63 -21.64 33.97
N HIS A 561 -12.96 -20.77 33.22
CA HIS A 561 -13.41 -19.42 32.89
C HIS A 561 -14.16 -19.36 31.55
N PHE A 562 -14.66 -20.49 31.02
CA PHE A 562 -15.40 -20.53 29.76
C PHE A 562 -16.53 -19.49 29.75
N ASP A 563 -16.56 -18.72 28.67
CA ASP A 563 -17.59 -17.73 28.37
C ASP A 563 -17.65 -17.52 26.85
N ASN A 564 -18.82 -17.74 26.26
CA ASN A 564 -19.07 -17.47 24.84
C ASN A 564 -19.84 -16.16 24.60
N GLY A 565 -20.14 -15.39 25.66
CA GLY A 565 -20.94 -14.17 25.65
C GLY A 565 -22.44 -14.39 25.93
N GLU A 566 -22.90 -15.64 25.92
CA GLU A 566 -24.29 -16.04 26.19
C GLU A 566 -24.41 -16.94 27.44
N SER A 567 -23.38 -17.74 27.72
CA SER A 567 -23.36 -18.72 28.81
C SER A 567 -21.96 -18.93 29.35
N GLY A 568 -21.83 -18.75 30.68
CA GLY A 568 -20.65 -19.16 31.43
C GLY A 568 -20.59 -20.67 31.66
N TYR A 569 -19.44 -21.15 32.15
CA TYR A 569 -19.10 -22.56 32.35
C TYR A 569 -20.21 -23.48 32.91
N ASP A 570 -20.90 -23.08 33.98
CA ASP A 570 -21.94 -23.94 34.61
C ASP A 570 -23.24 -24.00 33.81
N ALA A 571 -23.67 -22.88 33.21
CA ALA A 571 -24.83 -22.85 32.32
C ALA A 571 -24.56 -23.67 31.04
N TRP A 572 -23.35 -23.54 30.50
CA TRP A 572 -22.88 -24.33 29.36
C TRP A 572 -22.82 -25.83 29.66
N ARG A 573 -22.37 -26.23 30.86
CA ARG A 573 -22.45 -27.63 31.31
C ARG A 573 -23.89 -28.15 31.26
N ALA A 574 -24.85 -27.43 31.86
CA ALA A 574 -26.25 -27.84 31.89
C ALA A 574 -26.85 -27.96 30.46
N GLN A 575 -26.46 -27.07 29.54
CA GLN A 575 -26.81 -27.21 28.12
C GLN A 575 -26.21 -28.48 27.50
N LEU A 576 -24.92 -28.75 27.71
CA LEU A 576 -24.26 -29.94 27.18
C LEU A 576 -24.84 -31.25 27.74
N GLU A 577 -25.30 -31.27 29.00
CA GLU A 577 -26.01 -32.40 29.61
C GLU A 577 -27.36 -32.65 28.92
N SER A 578 -28.13 -31.60 28.67
CA SER A 578 -29.40 -31.66 27.92
C SER A 578 -29.19 -32.12 26.47
N GLU A 579 -28.17 -31.59 25.78
CA GLU A 579 -27.81 -32.01 24.42
C GLU A 579 -27.35 -33.47 24.35
N ALA A 580 -26.62 -33.97 25.36
CA ALA A 580 -26.20 -35.37 25.43
C ALA A 580 -27.43 -36.29 25.50
N GLN A 581 -28.34 -36.03 26.44
CA GLN A 581 -29.60 -36.79 26.58
C GLN A 581 -30.44 -36.76 25.28
N ALA A 582 -30.55 -35.60 24.64
CA ALA A 582 -31.31 -35.44 23.38
C ALA A 582 -30.64 -36.11 22.16
N THR A 583 -29.35 -36.46 22.24
CA THR A 583 -28.59 -37.07 21.14
C THR A 583 -28.11 -38.49 21.45
N HIS A 584 -28.61 -39.11 22.52
CA HIS A 584 -28.15 -40.40 23.04
C HIS A 584 -28.04 -41.49 21.97
N GLY A 585 -26.88 -42.14 21.89
CA GLY A 585 -26.58 -43.23 20.96
C GLY A 585 -26.46 -42.82 19.49
N ARG A 586 -26.45 -41.51 19.16
CA ARG A 586 -26.30 -41.02 17.78
C ARG A 586 -24.84 -40.68 17.48
N GLU A 587 -24.28 -41.35 16.49
CA GLU A 587 -22.94 -41.05 15.99
C GLU A 587 -22.85 -39.60 15.46
N ARG A 588 -21.75 -38.92 15.79
CA ARG A 588 -21.45 -37.54 15.38
C ARG A 588 -20.25 -37.53 14.43
N GLN A 589 -20.48 -37.03 13.21
CA GLN A 589 -19.46 -36.84 12.17
C GLN A 589 -19.09 -35.36 12.08
N LEU A 590 -17.81 -35.08 11.82
CA LEU A 590 -17.27 -33.73 11.66
C LEU A 590 -16.67 -33.58 10.26
N ASP A 591 -17.20 -32.62 9.52
CA ASP A 591 -16.80 -32.26 8.16
C ASP A 591 -16.36 -30.79 8.12
N ASP A 592 -15.83 -30.35 6.98
CA ASP A 592 -15.50 -28.94 6.70
C ASP A 592 -14.67 -28.24 7.81
N ILE A 593 -13.66 -28.95 8.32
CA ILE A 593 -12.79 -28.44 9.39
C ILE A 593 -11.80 -27.40 8.84
N SER A 594 -11.92 -26.16 9.31
CA SER A 594 -10.95 -25.09 9.17
C SER A 594 -10.25 -24.82 10.51
N VAL A 595 -8.94 -24.59 10.47
CA VAL A 595 -8.11 -24.34 11.66
C VAL A 595 -7.27 -23.10 11.42
N LEU A 596 -7.53 -22.05 12.19
CA LEU A 596 -6.68 -20.87 12.30
C LEU A 596 -5.91 -20.90 13.64
N ALA A 597 -4.74 -20.26 13.65
CA ALA A 597 -3.89 -20.13 14.81
C ALA A 597 -3.54 -18.65 15.04
N TRP A 598 -3.49 -18.26 16.32
CA TRP A 598 -3.01 -16.96 16.74
C TRP A 598 -2.05 -17.11 17.92
N HIS A 599 -1.14 -16.16 18.08
CA HIS A 599 -0.22 -16.08 19.20
C HIS A 599 -0.01 -14.60 19.57
N GLU A 600 -0.14 -14.28 20.85
CA GLU A 600 0.17 -12.94 21.37
C GLU A 600 0.69 -12.99 22.81
N ARG A 601 -0.04 -13.66 23.71
CA ARG A 601 0.36 -13.93 25.10
C ARG A 601 0.40 -15.44 25.38
N SER A 602 -0.61 -16.14 24.88
CA SER A 602 -0.74 -17.59 24.83
C SER A 602 -0.97 -18.02 23.38
N ASP A 603 -0.80 -19.31 23.12
CA ASP A 603 -1.21 -19.90 21.84
C ASP A 603 -2.73 -20.11 21.82
N VAL A 604 -3.35 -19.69 20.73
CA VAL A 604 -4.78 -19.83 20.49
C VAL A 604 -5.01 -20.60 19.18
N ARG A 605 -6.05 -21.42 19.14
CA ARG A 605 -6.56 -22.06 17.92
C ARG A 605 -8.04 -21.75 17.77
N VAL A 606 -8.43 -21.26 16.59
CA VAL A 606 -9.83 -21.06 16.21
C VAL A 606 -10.20 -22.17 15.24
N ILE A 607 -10.98 -23.13 15.71
CA ILE A 607 -11.39 -24.31 14.95
C ILE A 607 -12.85 -24.10 14.56
N THR A 608 -13.14 -24.05 13.26
CA THR A 608 -14.52 -24.00 12.74
C THR A 608 -14.78 -25.28 11.97
N PHE A 609 -15.90 -25.95 12.21
CA PHE A 609 -16.26 -27.23 11.59
C PHE A 609 -17.77 -27.38 11.48
N THR A 610 -18.21 -28.26 10.57
CA THR A 610 -19.61 -28.65 10.44
C THR A 610 -19.82 -29.99 11.11
N GLU A 611 -20.73 -30.08 12.08
CA GLU A 611 -21.15 -31.34 12.67
C GLU A 611 -22.45 -31.87 12.04
N VAL A 612 -22.50 -33.17 11.79
CA VAL A 612 -23.69 -33.89 11.33
C VAL A 612 -23.94 -35.06 12.28
N LEU A 613 -25.14 -35.12 12.84
CA LEU A 613 -25.61 -36.27 13.61
C LEU A 613 -26.13 -37.34 12.64
N ARG A 614 -25.77 -38.60 12.86
CA ARG A 614 -26.26 -39.72 12.07
C ARG A 614 -27.79 -39.77 12.09
N GLY A 615 -28.39 -39.97 10.91
CA GLY A 615 -29.83 -39.88 10.70
C GLY A 615 -30.42 -38.45 10.70
N SER A 616 -29.60 -37.41 10.84
CA SER A 616 -29.99 -36.01 10.67
C SER A 616 -29.77 -35.55 9.22
N THR A 617 -30.68 -34.72 8.71
CA THR A 617 -30.42 -33.85 7.55
C THR A 617 -29.95 -32.46 7.96
N ARG A 618 -30.11 -32.08 9.24
CA ARG A 618 -29.59 -30.84 9.81
C ARG A 618 -28.11 -31.00 10.14
N ALA A 619 -27.29 -30.21 9.46
CA ALA A 619 -25.90 -29.93 9.81
C ALA A 619 -25.83 -28.65 10.66
N ILE A 620 -24.84 -28.56 11.55
CA ILE A 620 -24.61 -27.39 12.42
C ILE A 620 -23.15 -26.97 12.27
N THR A 621 -22.89 -25.71 11.93
CA THR A 621 -21.52 -25.17 11.92
C THR A 621 -21.18 -24.67 13.32
N ARG A 622 -20.12 -25.17 13.94
CA ARG A 622 -19.60 -24.68 15.23
C ARG A 622 -18.25 -24.01 15.06
N ARG A 623 -17.96 -23.04 15.93
CA ARG A 623 -16.64 -22.44 16.11
C ARG A 623 -16.22 -22.57 17.57
N GLN A 624 -15.03 -23.11 17.78
CA GLN A 624 -14.38 -23.23 19.08
C GLN A 624 -13.12 -22.38 19.12
N TYR A 625 -12.88 -21.76 20.27
CA TYR A 625 -11.64 -21.08 20.60
C TYR A 625 -10.94 -21.85 21.70
N TRP A 626 -9.75 -22.35 21.38
CA TRP A 626 -8.90 -23.11 22.27
C TRP A 626 -7.71 -22.26 22.70
N SER A 627 -7.42 -22.20 23.99
CA SER A 627 -6.19 -21.64 24.57
C SER A 627 -5.26 -22.74 25.05
N HIS A 628 -3.95 -22.50 24.99
CA HIS A 628 -2.95 -23.38 25.63
C HIS A 628 -2.55 -22.81 27.00
N GLU A 629 -2.98 -23.48 28.06
CA GLU A 629 -2.87 -23.03 29.44
C GLU A 629 -2.39 -24.16 30.35
N SER A 630 -1.44 -23.87 31.25
CA SER A 630 -0.92 -24.84 32.23
C SER A 630 -0.45 -26.17 31.59
N GLY A 631 0.01 -26.13 30.34
CA GLY A 631 0.45 -27.31 29.58
C GLY A 631 -0.67 -28.17 28.97
N GLN A 632 -1.92 -27.66 28.94
CA GLN A 632 -3.06 -28.32 28.32
C GLN A 632 -3.80 -27.36 27.38
N TRP A 633 -4.42 -27.90 26.34
CA TRP A 633 -5.36 -27.15 25.51
C TRP A 633 -6.76 -27.19 26.15
N LYS A 634 -7.42 -26.03 26.23
CA LYS A 634 -8.78 -25.88 26.78
C LYS A 634 -9.64 -25.02 25.87
N ILE A 635 -10.92 -25.35 25.73
CA ILE A 635 -11.93 -24.52 25.06
C ILE A 635 -12.36 -23.41 26.03
N PHE A 636 -12.16 -22.15 25.67
CA PHE A 636 -12.62 -21.00 26.46
C PHE A 636 -13.87 -20.32 25.88
N SER A 637 -14.19 -20.55 24.60
CA SER A 637 -15.46 -20.18 23.97
C SER A 637 -15.86 -21.19 22.90
N GLU A 638 -17.16 -21.47 22.78
CA GLU A 638 -17.78 -22.25 21.72
C GLU A 638 -19.14 -21.66 21.36
N GLY A 639 -19.44 -21.57 20.06
CA GLY A 639 -20.74 -21.11 19.56
C GLY A 639 -21.10 -21.73 18.21
N VAL A 640 -22.39 -21.66 17.87
CA VAL A 640 -22.93 -22.02 16.56
C VAL A 640 -22.81 -20.83 15.60
N ILE A 641 -22.51 -21.09 14.32
CA ILE A 641 -22.43 -20.09 13.26
C ILE A 641 -23.61 -20.28 12.31
N GLU A 642 -24.58 -19.37 12.36
CA GLU A 642 -25.78 -19.34 11.50
C GLU A 642 -25.64 -18.32 10.36
#